data_AF-A0AAJ1BPR1-F1
#
_entry.id   AF-A0AAJ1BPR1-F1
#
_cell.length_a   1.000
_cell.length_b   1.000
_cell.length_c   1.000
_cell.angle_alpha   90.00
_cell.angle_beta   90.00
_cell.angle_gamma   90.00
#
_symmetry.space_group_name_H-M   'P 1'
#
loop_
_entity.id
_entity.type
_entity.pdbx_description
1 polymer ?
#
loop_
_entity_poly.entity_id
_entity_poly.type
_entity_poly.pdbx_seq_one_letter_code
_entity_poly.pdbx_strand_id
1 'polypeptide(L)'
;DGVITIIDDFDVSFHSQNRDWPAIDVDSENNAHIVWEDSFEPLDKFYQQPQIYYSMIEPDLQSREAIVAVGETLLTPIIGHKGHPDVAVDADDFVQIVWDDTRGGKVEMVAPIDTSGSMNTEWADMCVVFYGGYFASGGFFEGLKPMLLRANMTVYETLYALSGNWPSAATSGNCAAAYQTGGSGSQGPRSTALGLVSGDDSGGIRELTEVIYNGGAVNLPQDGGYYSEFWGPGSNWACLSWRDAQGNVPGNPPTQLDHHWNPNATKIIIPISDEGPYGGDPAQQSDDTQSINEAHDACVIAGIIPVPLLAAGFGSGSTDVGSHMMDLAQCPNGFTSLNTRTCPGTNTRLTDAEGQMYSFPTTASNSVELQLMVEALVYLSTNNSREIYMTILDPLSLLENPPPTWQKGDSGTFVDTTADRYIEDIGPSIDGLGYGNLVVVNDTRITLNDAYSLHPAISVDTSGNTHLVWMDGRAYGYDIDVNYEIYYTRLRLRGAGAWDGAEEGLPTYGIKQIVDSAVSEVEGINGIPTDRPFGPNSHMPSIITDSFDNVHISWIDNYNETQGETIVYTRLNHTNDDYPEGFPLNSLAVGILDPWEIIPVTEWVSDKLGPNSPAVPDLGQPPAFANDLGSGAHVAWADTNKCSEISNGGSYTLCYVHILTGLVEVALDESETYYHTIEPGEQTLYNMTISNPTPGPAELVADTFTVTMKGVPNNWTVSLFFTTNHTPIFDSTPVFLRGGDVIPMYMRVRAPSIYQAHSDELATITVSAVSYKDPAIQDERLTLTLMDVVHGINLDTSHFQVDVEQGQSAIFSITVTNTGNVYDTFAFYDPSTLEGQVEWALPFGWGITFPTSLSLDPDQSVTRNLQVSVPTSQEPGTFVIYLKGWSTGEPVLSIDQGTFDVLELWINVSIKSTGNIVFQLGDTTQYVLPGECSEFDILVTKHFTPGHLIFTTPGGPEERPPEISEQTWRFDHWTVDLDFSEAPGGNGIPDSSPRYWSVIDTPFTVTAIMCAPFNATAGLGDSVTVKAHLEGAPRVRDSVVLLTNVIQEYSLEASVPETILALHPGQSYQLDTTVENIGNGADRYDIAVGSITDSFGGS
;
A
#
# COMPACT_ATOMS: atom_id res chain seq x y z
N ASP A 1 47.84 20.28 20.29
CA ASP A 1 47.35 18.90 20.06
C ASP A 1 46.84 18.63 18.64
N GLY A 2 47.66 18.79 17.60
CA GLY A 2 47.21 18.61 16.20
C GLY A 2 46.97 17.17 15.73
N VAL A 3 46.67 16.24 16.65
CA VAL A 3 46.36 14.82 16.37
C VAL A 3 44.86 14.53 16.53
N ILE A 4 44.15 15.31 17.35
CA ILE A 4 42.70 15.15 17.61
C ILE A 4 41.92 16.44 17.29
N THR A 5 42.50 17.64 17.53
CA THR A 5 41.87 18.93 17.23
C THR A 5 42.48 19.60 15.99
N ILE A 6 41.64 20.12 15.10
CA ILE A 6 42.04 20.81 13.85
C ILE A 6 41.96 22.33 13.99
N ILE A 7 40.97 22.82 14.73
CA ILE A 7 40.72 24.23 15.07
C ILE A 7 41.01 24.38 16.58
N ASP A 8 41.63 25.49 16.99
CA ASP A 8 41.86 25.80 18.42
C ASP A 8 40.54 26.16 19.12
N ASP A 9 40.51 26.12 20.45
CA ASP A 9 39.32 26.43 21.24
C ASP A 9 38.69 27.78 20.83
N PHE A 10 37.37 27.79 20.66
CA PHE A 10 36.59 28.92 20.16
C PHE A 10 35.41 29.22 21.10
N ASP A 11 35.26 30.47 21.51
CA ASP A 11 34.16 30.91 22.37
C ASP A 11 32.91 31.18 21.52
N VAL A 12 31.86 30.36 21.69
CA VAL A 12 30.57 30.53 20.99
C VAL A 12 29.74 31.67 21.61
N SER A 13 29.62 31.70 22.95
CA SER A 13 28.92 32.73 23.70
C SER A 13 29.58 33.01 25.05
N PHE A 14 29.55 34.27 25.48
CA PHE A 14 30.10 34.71 26.76
C PHE A 14 29.30 35.89 27.36
N HIS A 15 28.55 35.60 28.42
CA HIS A 15 27.84 36.58 29.26
C HIS A 15 28.06 36.27 30.76
N SER A 16 27.51 37.11 31.65
CA SER A 16 27.65 36.95 33.11
C SER A 16 26.68 35.93 33.72
N GLN A 17 25.60 35.59 33.01
CA GLN A 17 24.53 34.70 33.43
C GLN A 17 24.93 33.23 33.28
N ASN A 18 24.10 32.34 33.84
CA ASN A 18 24.32 30.90 33.73
C ASN A 18 23.91 30.39 32.33
N ARG A 19 24.72 29.48 31.78
CA ARG A 19 24.52 28.84 30.48
C ARG A 19 24.65 27.34 30.67
N ASP A 20 23.60 26.61 30.37
CA ASP A 20 23.53 25.16 30.59
C ASP A 20 22.93 24.46 29.37
N TRP A 21 22.98 23.12 29.40
CA TRP A 21 22.35 22.23 28.40
C TRP A 21 22.68 22.53 26.93
N PRO A 22 23.97 22.58 26.53
CA PRO A 22 24.30 22.70 25.13
C PRO A 22 24.04 21.39 24.37
N ALA A 23 23.39 21.48 23.22
CA ALA A 23 23.27 20.40 22.24
C ALA A 23 23.84 20.86 20.89
N ILE A 24 24.31 19.88 20.10
CA ILE A 24 24.99 20.13 18.84
C ILE A 24 24.64 19.07 17.81
N ASP A 25 24.41 19.51 16.58
CA ASP A 25 24.33 18.62 15.42
C ASP A 25 24.97 19.29 14.18
N VAL A 26 25.14 18.55 13.09
CA VAL A 26 25.85 19.00 11.89
C VAL A 26 25.02 18.85 10.63
N ASP A 27 25.09 19.85 9.74
CA ASP A 27 24.45 19.79 8.42
C ASP A 27 25.31 19.04 7.38
N SER A 28 24.77 18.90 6.17
CA SER A 28 25.42 18.22 5.05
C SER A 28 26.71 18.92 4.57
N GLU A 29 26.89 20.21 4.88
CA GLU A 29 28.10 20.99 4.62
C GLU A 29 29.15 20.89 5.75
N ASN A 30 28.84 20.18 6.84
CA ASN A 30 29.61 20.06 8.07
C ASN A 30 29.68 21.35 8.91
N ASN A 31 28.70 22.23 8.77
CA ASN A 31 28.49 23.33 9.70
C ASN A 31 27.90 22.79 11.01
N ALA A 32 28.32 23.34 12.13
CA ALA A 32 27.82 22.98 13.44
C ALA A 32 26.66 23.89 13.85
N HIS A 33 25.56 23.28 14.26
CA HIS A 33 24.36 23.92 14.81
C HIS A 33 24.36 23.70 16.31
N ILE A 34 24.45 24.77 17.09
CA ILE A 34 24.58 24.70 18.54
C ILE A 34 23.37 25.40 19.17
N VAL A 35 22.71 24.71 20.10
CA VAL A 35 21.63 25.25 20.91
C VAL A 35 21.95 25.14 22.38
N TRP A 36 21.48 26.07 23.20
CA TRP A 36 21.68 26.04 24.65
C TRP A 36 20.64 26.89 25.38
N GLU A 37 20.59 26.73 26.70
CA GLU A 37 19.79 27.54 27.61
C GLU A 37 20.66 28.69 28.18
N ASP A 38 20.17 29.93 28.13
CA ASP A 38 20.82 31.09 28.77
C ASP A 38 19.78 31.98 29.47
N SER A 39 20.10 32.50 30.65
CA SER A 39 19.30 33.50 31.36
C SER A 39 19.62 34.95 30.96
N PHE A 40 20.67 35.16 30.16
CA PHE A 40 20.95 36.45 29.57
C PHE A 40 19.89 36.78 28.51
N GLU A 41 19.36 38.00 28.56
CA GLU A 41 18.61 38.56 27.43
C GLU A 41 18.82 40.09 27.37
N PRO A 42 18.85 40.71 26.17
CA PRO A 42 19.34 42.08 26.03
C PRO A 42 18.46 43.23 26.57
N LEU A 43 17.16 43.00 26.80
CA LEU A 43 16.19 44.05 27.18
C LEU A 43 15.72 43.96 28.65
N ASP A 44 16.11 42.92 29.37
CA ASP A 44 15.68 42.59 30.75
C ASP A 44 14.14 42.56 30.93
N LYS A 45 13.41 42.17 29.87
CA LYS A 45 11.95 42.01 29.82
C LYS A 45 11.45 40.69 30.38
N PHE A 46 12.30 39.67 30.41
CA PHE A 46 11.95 38.32 30.85
C PHE A 46 12.50 38.00 32.23
N TYR A 47 12.95 39.01 33.00
CA TYR A 47 13.31 38.86 34.42
C TYR A 47 14.29 37.70 34.66
N GLN A 48 15.33 37.63 33.83
CA GLN A 48 16.36 36.58 33.87
C GLN A 48 15.82 35.15 33.85
N GLN A 49 14.61 34.94 33.31
CA GLN A 49 14.10 33.59 33.05
C GLN A 49 14.86 32.98 31.88
N PRO A 50 15.24 31.69 31.96
CA PRO A 50 16.02 31.04 30.92
C PRO A 50 15.29 31.01 29.57
N GLN A 51 16.05 31.28 28.51
CA GLN A 51 15.62 31.28 27.12
C GLN A 51 16.46 30.31 26.30
N ILE A 52 15.94 29.90 25.14
CA ILE A 52 16.66 29.04 24.21
C ILE A 52 17.39 29.90 23.18
N TYR A 53 18.66 29.59 23.01
CA TYR A 53 19.57 30.25 22.08
C TYR A 53 20.07 29.29 21.01
N TYR A 54 20.40 29.85 19.85
CA TYR A 54 20.97 29.14 18.71
C TYR A 54 22.13 29.92 18.09
N SER A 55 23.13 29.20 17.58
CA SER A 55 24.17 29.73 16.71
C SER A 55 24.62 28.68 15.69
N MET A 56 25.06 29.14 14.52
CA MET A 56 25.62 28.29 13.47
C MET A 56 27.09 28.63 13.25
N ILE A 57 27.94 27.62 13.27
CA ILE A 57 29.40 27.74 13.13
C ILE A 57 29.86 26.99 11.89
N GLU A 58 30.53 27.69 10.97
CA GLU A 58 31.17 27.11 9.79
C GLU A 58 32.66 26.87 10.07
N PRO A 59 33.14 25.62 10.06
CA PRO A 59 34.56 25.33 10.25
C PRO A 59 35.36 25.56 8.95
N ASP A 60 36.19 26.60 8.90
CA ASP A 60 37.13 26.79 7.79
C ASP A 60 38.40 25.97 8.02
N LEU A 61 38.43 24.79 7.41
CA LEU A 61 39.55 23.85 7.50
C LEU A 61 40.85 24.37 6.86
N GLN A 62 40.79 25.35 5.95
CA GLN A 62 41.98 25.90 5.29
C GLN A 62 42.68 26.91 6.20
N SER A 63 41.92 27.84 6.79
CA SER A 63 42.45 28.81 7.75
C SER A 63 42.61 28.22 9.16
N ARG A 64 41.92 27.10 9.45
CA ARG A 64 41.79 26.48 10.77
C ARG A 64 41.11 27.40 11.78
N GLU A 65 40.08 28.10 11.34
CA GLU A 65 39.28 29.02 12.14
C GLU A 65 37.81 28.57 12.14
N ALA A 66 37.11 28.81 13.23
CA ALA A 66 35.66 28.67 13.31
C ALA A 66 35.03 30.03 12.95
N ILE A 67 34.11 30.04 11.98
CA ILE A 67 33.41 31.25 11.53
C ILE A 67 31.98 31.22 12.05
N VAL A 68 31.54 32.25 12.77
CA VAL A 68 30.13 32.40 13.15
C VAL A 68 29.33 32.74 11.90
N ALA A 69 28.53 31.79 11.43
CA ALA A 69 27.67 31.96 10.26
C ALA A 69 26.36 32.67 10.63
N VAL A 70 25.70 32.19 11.68
CA VAL A 70 24.55 32.85 12.32
C VAL A 70 24.95 33.19 13.74
N GLY A 71 24.86 34.47 14.09
CA GLY A 71 25.18 34.99 15.42
C GLY A 71 24.25 34.43 16.49
N GLU A 72 24.60 34.74 17.73
CA GLU A 72 23.80 34.36 18.90
C GLU A 72 22.33 34.81 18.73
N THR A 73 21.43 33.85 18.61
CA THR A 73 20.03 34.08 18.24
C THR A 73 19.12 33.62 19.36
N LEU A 74 18.40 34.58 19.96
CA LEU A 74 17.32 34.31 20.91
C LEU A 74 16.13 33.74 20.14
N LEU A 75 15.90 32.43 20.23
CA LEU A 75 14.82 31.74 19.52
C LEU A 75 13.47 31.85 20.21
N THR A 76 13.47 32.14 21.51
CA THR A 76 12.23 32.15 22.29
C THR A 76 12.00 33.51 22.95
N PRO A 77 11.74 34.60 22.22
CA PRO A 77 11.59 35.93 22.81
C PRO A 77 10.22 36.14 23.47
N ILE A 78 9.87 35.26 24.41
CA ILE A 78 8.61 35.25 25.13
C ILE A 78 8.79 34.75 26.57
N ILE A 79 8.11 35.42 27.52
CA ILE A 79 8.18 35.08 28.93
C ILE A 79 7.78 33.61 29.16
N GLY A 80 8.47 32.96 30.08
CA GLY A 80 8.29 31.57 30.45
C GLY A 80 9.64 30.96 30.75
N HIS A 81 9.68 30.04 31.70
CA HIS A 81 10.87 29.25 31.95
C HIS A 81 10.96 28.17 30.89
N LYS A 82 12.15 28.05 30.28
CA LYS A 82 12.50 27.03 29.30
C LYS A 82 13.71 26.25 29.79
N GLY A 83 13.97 25.10 29.19
CA GLY A 83 15.17 24.34 29.51
C GLY A 83 15.38 23.16 28.58
N HIS A 84 16.51 22.50 28.78
CA HIS A 84 16.86 21.21 28.18
C HIS A 84 16.66 21.17 26.65
N PRO A 85 17.25 22.12 25.88
CA PRO A 85 17.12 22.08 24.44
C PRO A 85 17.91 20.94 23.81
N ASP A 86 17.39 20.39 22.72
CA ASP A 86 18.09 19.43 21.87
C ASP A 86 17.86 19.75 20.39
N VAL A 87 18.76 19.31 19.51
CA VAL A 87 18.79 19.69 18.09
C VAL A 87 19.05 18.49 17.18
N ALA A 88 18.33 18.43 16.06
CA ALA A 88 18.60 17.49 14.98
C ALA A 88 18.47 18.19 13.61
N VAL A 89 19.37 17.87 12.69
CA VAL A 89 19.36 18.35 11.30
C VAL A 89 18.85 17.26 10.38
N ASP A 90 17.87 17.59 9.54
CA ASP A 90 17.32 16.63 8.57
C ASP A 90 18.18 16.52 7.29
N ALA A 91 17.86 15.54 6.43
CA ALA A 91 18.61 15.28 5.21
C ALA A 91 18.54 16.41 4.15
N ASP A 92 17.66 17.40 4.32
CA ASP A 92 17.59 18.60 3.49
C ASP A 92 18.08 19.86 4.25
N ASP A 93 18.87 19.66 5.31
CA ASP A 93 19.53 20.70 6.11
C ASP A 93 18.59 21.63 6.90
N PHE A 94 17.34 21.21 7.13
CA PHE A 94 16.47 21.91 8.09
C PHE A 94 16.87 21.54 9.52
N VAL A 95 17.00 22.55 10.37
CA VAL A 95 17.39 22.37 11.78
C VAL A 95 16.12 22.34 12.63
N GLN A 96 15.90 21.23 13.33
CA GLN A 96 14.78 21.06 14.24
C GLN A 96 15.27 21.16 15.67
N ILE A 97 14.68 22.04 16.46
CA ILE A 97 15.10 22.31 17.85
C ILE A 97 13.90 22.04 18.75
N VAL A 98 14.13 21.31 19.84
CA VAL A 98 13.12 20.99 20.86
C VAL A 98 13.58 21.45 22.23
N TRP A 99 12.64 21.77 23.11
CA TRP A 99 12.91 22.16 24.51
C TRP A 99 11.64 21.97 25.35
N ASP A 100 11.77 21.97 26.68
CA ASP A 100 10.60 22.12 27.57
C ASP A 100 10.33 23.58 27.89
N ASP A 101 9.05 23.92 27.99
CA ASP A 101 8.57 25.29 28.19
C ASP A 101 7.34 25.32 29.10
N THR A 102 7.19 26.39 29.87
CA THR A 102 6.00 26.62 30.71
C THR A 102 4.84 27.27 29.98
N ARG A 103 5.04 27.71 28.74
CA ARG A 103 3.93 28.18 27.90
C ARG A 103 2.81 27.14 27.84
N GLY A 104 1.58 27.59 28.02
CA GLY A 104 0.42 26.70 28.15
C GLY A 104 0.13 26.21 29.58
N GLY A 105 1.02 26.48 30.54
CA GLY A 105 0.88 26.02 31.92
C GLY A 105 -0.04 26.85 32.80
N LYS A 106 -0.32 26.32 33.99
CA LYS A 106 -1.35 26.84 34.92
C LYS A 106 -0.80 27.01 36.33
N VAL A 107 -1.04 28.17 36.92
CA VAL A 107 -0.70 28.47 38.32
C VAL A 107 -1.92 29.04 39.04
N GLU A 108 -2.13 28.61 40.27
CA GLU A 108 -3.15 29.16 41.17
C GLU A 108 -2.50 29.79 42.40
N MET A 109 -2.86 31.04 42.66
CA MET A 109 -2.32 31.86 43.73
C MET A 109 -3.44 32.28 44.70
N VAL A 110 -3.30 31.88 45.95
CA VAL A 110 -4.23 32.26 47.03
C VAL A 110 -3.51 33.17 48.02
N ALA A 111 -4.02 34.38 48.22
CA ALA A 111 -3.39 35.33 49.12
C ALA A 111 -4.30 35.63 50.31
N PRO A 112 -4.06 35.06 51.50
CA PRO A 112 -4.65 35.53 52.75
C PRO A 112 -3.97 36.83 53.16
N ILE A 113 -4.74 37.90 53.34
CA ILE A 113 -4.13 39.19 53.59
C ILE A 113 -4.79 39.93 54.73
N ASP A 114 -3.91 40.52 55.51
CA ASP A 114 -4.20 41.36 56.64
C ASP A 114 -4.93 42.64 56.24
N THR A 115 -6.03 42.90 56.97
CA THR A 115 -6.94 44.02 56.75
C THR A 115 -7.01 44.97 57.94
N SER A 116 -6.06 44.84 58.87
CA SER A 116 -5.89 45.73 60.00
C SER A 116 -5.58 47.16 59.54
N GLY A 117 -5.74 48.12 60.46
CA GLY A 117 -5.56 49.53 60.14
C GLY A 117 -4.11 49.96 59.80
N SER A 118 -3.12 49.09 59.96
CA SER A 118 -1.71 49.36 59.62
C SER A 118 -1.39 49.16 58.14
N MET A 119 -2.19 48.38 57.43
CA MET A 119 -2.03 48.09 56.00
C MET A 119 -2.95 48.94 55.11
N ASN A 120 -2.38 49.62 54.11
CA ASN A 120 -3.20 50.37 53.14
C ASN A 120 -2.56 50.48 51.76
N THR A 121 -1.33 50.95 51.67
CA THR A 121 -0.61 51.06 50.38
C THR A 121 -0.24 49.70 49.82
N GLU A 122 0.15 48.78 50.69
CA GLU A 122 0.47 47.37 50.42
C GLU A 122 -0.73 46.66 49.79
N TRP A 123 -1.93 47.03 50.21
CA TRP A 123 -3.18 46.51 49.68
C TRP A 123 -3.40 46.92 48.21
N ALA A 124 -3.10 48.18 47.86
CA ALA A 124 -3.17 48.65 46.49
C ALA A 124 -2.09 48.00 45.61
N ASP A 125 -0.90 47.81 46.17
CA ASP A 125 0.25 47.25 45.47
C ASP A 125 0.12 45.74 45.21
N MET A 126 -0.57 44.99 46.08
CA MET A 126 -0.93 43.60 45.77
C MET A 126 -1.78 43.49 44.50
N CYS A 127 -2.70 44.44 44.29
CA CYS A 127 -3.46 44.49 43.05
C CYS A 127 -2.60 44.94 41.84
N VAL A 128 -1.51 45.70 42.06
CA VAL A 128 -0.52 45.98 41.00
C VAL A 128 0.22 44.70 40.60
N VAL A 129 0.59 43.84 41.56
CA VAL A 129 1.23 42.54 41.28
C VAL A 129 0.37 41.69 40.35
N PHE A 130 -0.92 41.53 40.61
CA PHE A 130 -1.76 40.68 39.75
C PHE A 130 -2.27 41.37 38.48
N TYR A 131 -2.70 42.63 38.60
CA TYR A 131 -3.51 43.30 37.56
C TYR A 131 -2.79 44.46 36.85
N GLY A 132 -1.59 44.82 37.31
CA GLY A 132 -0.77 45.85 36.70
C GLY A 132 -1.04 47.27 37.21
N GLY A 133 -0.06 48.16 37.00
CA GLY A 133 -0.13 49.57 37.38
C GLY A 133 1.18 50.11 37.95
N TYR A 134 1.07 51.18 38.73
CA TYR A 134 2.20 51.79 39.42
C TYR A 134 2.16 51.43 40.89
N PHE A 135 3.27 50.90 41.41
CA PHE A 135 3.44 50.67 42.84
C PHE A 135 3.48 51.99 43.63
N ALA A 136 3.07 51.97 44.90
CA ALA A 136 3.13 53.12 45.80
C ALA A 136 4.58 53.59 46.03
N SER A 137 5.54 52.66 46.05
CA SER A 137 6.98 52.93 46.06
C SER A 137 7.50 53.52 44.74
N GLY A 138 6.71 53.55 43.67
CA GLY A 138 7.15 53.92 42.33
C GLY A 138 7.69 52.72 41.53
N GLY A 139 7.65 52.85 40.20
CA GLY A 139 7.87 51.74 39.26
C GLY A 139 6.56 51.26 38.65
N PHE A 140 6.59 50.95 37.36
CA PHE A 140 5.46 50.36 36.64
C PHE A 140 5.67 48.85 36.56
N PHE A 141 4.61 48.08 36.75
CA PHE A 141 4.58 46.66 36.47
C PHE A 141 3.34 46.32 35.65
N GLU A 142 3.51 45.47 34.65
CA GLU A 142 2.41 45.07 33.77
C GLU A 142 1.36 44.24 34.52
N GLY A 143 1.76 43.52 35.56
CA GLY A 143 0.92 42.58 36.32
C GLY A 143 1.12 41.14 35.82
N LEU A 144 1.11 40.17 36.74
CA LEU A 144 1.31 38.75 36.44
C LEU A 144 0.25 38.23 35.45
N LYS A 145 -1.04 38.55 35.66
CA LYS A 145 -2.11 38.05 34.78
C LYS A 145 -1.96 38.51 33.32
N PRO A 146 -1.88 39.84 33.02
CA PRO A 146 -1.74 40.28 31.63
C PRO A 146 -0.39 39.87 31.01
N MET A 147 0.69 39.83 31.79
CA MET A 147 2.00 39.44 31.28
C MET A 147 2.04 37.97 30.85
N LEU A 148 1.53 37.06 31.69
CA LEU A 148 1.57 35.62 31.43
C LEU A 148 0.50 35.16 30.44
N LEU A 149 -0.63 35.88 30.34
CA LEU A 149 -1.62 35.63 29.30
C LEU A 149 -1.02 35.77 27.88
N ARG A 150 -0.06 36.68 27.68
CA ARG A 150 0.65 36.82 26.38
C ARG A 150 1.48 35.59 26.01
N ALA A 151 1.93 34.83 27.00
CA ALA A 151 2.64 33.57 26.85
C ALA A 151 1.72 32.35 26.87
N ASN A 152 0.41 32.55 26.75
CA ASN A 152 -0.59 31.48 26.81
C ASN A 152 -0.55 30.70 28.15
N MET A 153 -0.12 31.35 29.23
CA MET A 153 -0.15 30.79 30.58
C MET A 153 -1.35 31.33 31.35
N THR A 154 -1.94 30.51 32.21
CA THR A 154 -3.12 30.91 32.99
C THR A 154 -2.78 31.09 34.46
N VAL A 155 -3.04 32.30 34.97
CA VAL A 155 -2.92 32.64 36.40
C VAL A 155 -4.32 32.70 37.00
N TYR A 156 -4.63 31.72 37.85
CA TYR A 156 -5.79 31.71 38.72
C TYR A 156 -5.45 32.43 40.02
N GLU A 157 -6.25 33.40 40.45
CA GLU A 157 -5.98 34.13 41.69
C GLU A 157 -7.23 34.26 42.56
N THR A 158 -7.04 34.15 43.88
CA THR A 158 -8.06 34.55 44.86
C THR A 158 -7.40 35.30 46.00
N LEU A 159 -7.82 36.55 46.22
CA LEU A 159 -7.32 37.37 47.32
C LEU A 159 -8.35 37.36 48.46
N TYR A 160 -7.94 36.96 49.65
CA TYR A 160 -8.80 36.83 50.82
C TYR A 160 -8.53 37.95 51.83
N ALA A 161 -9.54 38.78 52.05
CA ALA A 161 -9.56 39.81 53.08
C ALA A 161 -9.89 39.17 54.44
N LEU A 162 -8.89 39.02 55.33
CA LEU A 162 -9.07 38.48 56.68
C LEU A 162 -10.09 39.30 57.46
N SER A 163 -10.98 38.65 58.21
CA SER A 163 -12.11 39.27 58.94
C SER A 163 -13.15 40.02 58.07
N GLY A 164 -13.00 40.05 56.75
CA GLY A 164 -13.90 40.78 55.85
C GLY A 164 -13.90 42.30 56.09
N ASN A 165 -12.79 42.89 56.56
CA ASN A 165 -12.63 44.35 56.55
C ASN A 165 -12.19 44.83 55.17
N TRP A 166 -12.66 46.01 54.78
CA TRP A 166 -12.45 46.54 53.43
C TRP A 166 -11.71 47.88 53.49
N PRO A 167 -10.36 47.86 53.52
CA PRO A 167 -9.56 49.07 53.34
C PRO A 167 -9.96 49.83 52.07
N SER A 168 -9.80 51.15 52.03
CA SER A 168 -10.20 51.94 50.85
C SER A 168 -9.50 51.50 49.57
N ALA A 169 -8.24 51.07 49.68
CA ALA A 169 -7.47 50.50 48.58
C ALA A 169 -8.11 49.21 48.02
N ALA A 170 -8.84 48.43 48.85
CA ALA A 170 -9.44 47.15 48.48
C ALA A 170 -10.53 47.24 47.44
N THR A 171 -11.17 48.39 47.39
CA THR A 171 -12.41 48.60 46.65
C THR A 171 -12.23 49.61 45.51
N SER A 172 -11.02 50.10 45.29
CA SER A 172 -10.70 51.18 44.36
C SER A 172 -9.41 50.93 43.58
N GLY A 173 -9.09 51.79 42.61
CA GLY A 173 -7.90 51.64 41.78
C GLY A 173 -7.87 50.31 41.03
N ASN A 174 -6.69 49.67 41.01
CA ASN A 174 -6.46 48.39 40.32
C ASN A 174 -7.23 47.22 40.98
N CYS A 175 -7.64 47.35 42.25
CA CYS A 175 -8.42 46.33 42.95
C CYS A 175 -9.91 46.35 42.59
N ALA A 176 -10.43 47.43 42.00
CA ALA A 176 -11.87 47.65 41.88
C ALA A 176 -12.61 46.56 41.07
N ALA A 177 -11.98 46.05 40.01
CA ALA A 177 -12.54 44.97 39.19
C ALA A 177 -12.55 43.64 39.94
N ALA A 178 -11.42 43.27 40.55
CA ALA A 178 -11.30 42.05 41.35
C ALA A 178 -12.24 42.02 42.56
N TYR A 179 -12.44 43.17 43.22
CA TYR A 179 -13.43 43.32 44.29
C TYR A 179 -14.87 43.06 43.80
N GLN A 180 -15.20 43.52 42.59
CA GLN A 180 -16.51 43.23 41.99
C GLN A 180 -16.64 41.75 41.65
N THR A 181 -15.61 41.13 41.07
CA THR A 181 -15.55 39.69 40.77
C THR A 181 -15.74 38.84 42.02
N GLY A 182 -15.13 39.23 43.14
CA GLY A 182 -15.29 38.58 44.44
C GLY A 182 -16.60 38.89 45.17
N GLY A 183 -17.57 39.51 44.50
CA GLY A 183 -18.91 39.73 45.05
C GLY A 183 -19.06 41.00 45.87
N SER A 184 -18.19 42.00 45.67
CA SER A 184 -18.27 43.33 46.29
C SER A 184 -18.41 43.28 47.82
N GLY A 185 -17.64 42.38 48.44
CA GLY A 185 -17.57 42.18 49.87
C GLY A 185 -18.76 41.47 50.50
N SER A 186 -19.54 40.75 49.70
CA SER A 186 -20.70 39.96 50.16
C SER A 186 -20.54 38.45 49.96
N GLN A 187 -19.38 38.00 49.48
CA GLN A 187 -19.10 36.59 49.20
C GLN A 187 -17.77 36.15 49.82
N GLY A 188 -17.81 35.01 50.51
CA GLY A 188 -16.62 34.30 50.98
C GLY A 188 -16.05 33.34 49.94
N PRO A 189 -15.33 32.29 50.37
CA PRO A 189 -14.77 31.26 49.49
C PRO A 189 -15.80 30.71 48.50
N ARG A 190 -15.32 30.37 47.29
CA ARG A 190 -16.17 29.76 46.23
C ARG A 190 -16.58 28.36 46.66
N SER A 191 -17.61 27.81 46.01
CA SER A 191 -18.03 26.40 46.18
C SER A 191 -17.47 25.47 45.09
N THR A 192 -16.70 26.02 44.16
CA THR A 192 -16.10 25.32 43.02
C THR A 192 -14.72 25.89 42.74
N ALA A 193 -13.82 25.07 42.19
CA ALA A 193 -12.51 25.49 41.73
C ALA A 193 -12.58 26.45 40.52
N LEU A 194 -11.52 27.22 40.32
CA LEU A 194 -11.30 28.02 39.11
C LEU A 194 -10.92 27.11 37.92
N GLY A 195 -11.07 27.61 36.69
CA GLY A 195 -10.67 26.88 35.49
C GLY A 195 -11.61 25.75 35.02
N LEU A 196 -12.71 25.49 35.73
CA LEU A 196 -13.71 24.48 35.32
C LEU A 196 -14.49 24.87 34.05
N VAL A 197 -14.54 26.16 33.74
CA VAL A 197 -15.14 26.72 32.53
C VAL A 197 -14.14 27.69 31.91
N SER A 198 -14.05 27.69 30.57
CA SER A 198 -13.18 28.61 29.84
C SER A 198 -13.48 30.07 30.21
N GLY A 199 -12.43 30.82 30.54
CA GLY A 199 -12.51 32.22 31.00
C GLY A 199 -12.79 32.40 32.50
N ASP A 200 -12.97 31.33 33.28
CA ASP A 200 -13.08 31.40 34.75
C ASP A 200 -11.68 31.41 35.39
N ASP A 201 -10.95 32.51 35.19
CA ASP A 201 -9.55 32.66 35.64
C ASP A 201 -9.39 33.48 36.92
N SER A 202 -10.48 34.01 37.50
CA SER A 202 -10.41 34.94 38.64
C SER A 202 -11.42 34.63 39.73
N GLY A 203 -10.91 34.36 40.93
CA GLY A 203 -11.71 34.31 42.16
C GLY A 203 -12.07 35.70 42.67
N GLY A 204 -11.27 36.71 42.34
CA GLY A 204 -11.40 38.09 42.81
C GLY A 204 -11.07 38.25 44.29
N ILE A 205 -11.47 39.37 44.88
CA ILE A 205 -11.24 39.69 46.29
C ILE A 205 -12.45 39.30 47.14
N ARG A 206 -12.27 38.35 48.07
CA ARG A 206 -13.34 37.71 48.86
C ARG A 206 -13.12 37.89 50.36
N GLU A 207 -14.18 37.86 51.15
CA GLU A 207 -14.04 37.85 52.61
C GLU A 207 -13.57 36.47 53.10
N LEU A 208 -12.70 36.44 54.11
CA LEU A 208 -12.34 35.23 54.84
C LEU A 208 -12.71 35.40 56.31
N THR A 209 -13.72 34.66 56.74
CA THR A 209 -14.36 34.80 58.06
C THR A 209 -14.11 33.62 58.98
N GLU A 210 -13.45 32.56 58.50
CA GLU A 210 -13.09 31.39 59.29
C GLU A 210 -11.74 30.84 58.83
N VAL A 211 -10.88 30.47 59.78
CA VAL A 211 -9.51 29.97 59.55
C VAL A 211 -9.20 28.82 60.51
N ILE A 212 -8.04 28.15 60.39
CA ILE A 212 -7.69 26.99 61.21
C ILE A 212 -6.54 27.28 62.17
N TYR A 213 -6.76 26.99 63.46
CA TYR A 213 -5.73 27.03 64.49
C TYR A 213 -5.99 25.94 65.54
N ASN A 214 -4.93 25.26 65.99
CA ASN A 214 -4.97 24.17 66.95
C ASN A 214 -5.93 23.04 66.52
N GLY A 215 -5.95 22.76 65.21
CA GLY A 215 -6.78 21.72 64.58
C GLY A 215 -8.29 21.99 64.58
N GLY A 216 -8.72 23.22 64.91
CA GLY A 216 -10.13 23.62 64.92
C GLY A 216 -10.36 24.93 64.17
N ALA A 217 -11.61 25.18 63.80
CA ALA A 217 -12.01 26.43 63.18
C ALA A 217 -12.05 27.59 64.16
N VAL A 218 -11.52 28.73 63.72
CA VAL A 218 -11.52 30.02 64.42
C VAL A 218 -12.29 31.01 63.57
N ASN A 219 -13.32 31.63 64.15
CA ASN A 219 -14.10 32.67 63.49
C ASN A 219 -13.36 34.00 63.57
N LEU A 220 -13.33 34.73 62.46
CA LEU A 220 -12.73 36.05 62.31
C LEU A 220 -13.84 37.13 62.29
N PRO A 221 -14.14 37.78 63.42
CA PRO A 221 -15.07 38.90 63.44
C PRO A 221 -14.50 40.12 62.73
N GLN A 222 -15.36 40.90 62.07
CA GLN A 222 -15.01 42.16 61.44
C GLN A 222 -14.56 43.19 62.50
N ASP A 223 -13.27 43.26 62.78
CA ASP A 223 -12.69 44.04 63.88
C ASP A 223 -11.68 45.11 63.46
N GLY A 224 -10.99 44.92 62.32
CA GLY A 224 -10.00 45.85 61.78
C GLY A 224 -8.73 45.93 62.62
N GLY A 225 -8.42 44.88 63.39
CA GLY A 225 -7.28 44.77 64.30
C GLY A 225 -6.92 43.31 64.53
N TYR A 226 -6.88 42.86 65.78
CA TYR A 226 -6.42 41.53 66.21
C TYR A 226 -6.76 40.34 65.28
N TYR A 227 -8.04 40.11 64.96
CA TYR A 227 -8.44 38.97 64.11
C TYR A 227 -8.11 39.19 62.63
N SER A 228 -7.98 40.45 62.21
CA SER A 228 -7.65 40.83 60.84
C SER A 228 -6.19 40.52 60.48
N GLU A 229 -5.35 40.18 61.46
CA GLU A 229 -3.92 39.87 61.29
C GLU A 229 -3.63 38.35 61.28
N PHE A 230 -4.67 37.50 61.24
CA PHE A 230 -4.56 36.03 61.34
C PHE A 230 -4.05 35.38 60.03
N TRP A 231 -2.92 35.83 59.50
CA TRP A 231 -2.32 35.29 58.27
C TRP A 231 -1.75 33.88 58.46
N GLY A 232 -1.22 33.54 59.63
CA GLY A 232 -0.76 32.18 59.92
C GLY A 232 -1.90 31.14 59.88
N PRO A 233 -3.01 31.33 60.62
CA PRO A 233 -4.19 30.46 60.53
C PRO A 233 -4.85 30.48 59.15
N GLY A 234 -4.77 31.61 58.43
CA GLY A 234 -5.24 31.74 57.05
C GLY A 234 -4.43 30.88 56.08
N SER A 235 -3.10 30.88 56.18
CA SER A 235 -2.21 29.99 55.42
C SER A 235 -2.47 28.52 55.73
N ASN A 236 -2.62 28.17 57.02
CA ASN A 236 -2.97 26.81 57.44
C ASN A 236 -4.29 26.34 56.83
N TRP A 237 -5.33 27.18 56.86
CA TRP A 237 -6.62 26.90 56.22
C TRP A 237 -6.49 26.68 54.70
N ALA A 238 -5.74 27.53 54.00
CA ALA A 238 -5.56 27.41 52.55
C ALA A 238 -4.89 26.08 52.18
N CYS A 239 -3.83 25.68 52.91
CA CYS A 239 -3.12 24.44 52.67
C CYS A 239 -3.97 23.20 53.01
N LEU A 240 -4.68 23.23 54.14
CA LEU A 240 -5.60 22.14 54.53
C LEU A 240 -6.81 22.00 53.59
N SER A 241 -7.19 23.06 52.86
CA SER A 241 -8.27 23.00 51.88
C SER A 241 -7.90 22.17 50.64
N TRP A 242 -6.61 21.98 50.35
CA TRP A 242 -6.17 21.04 49.30
C TRP A 242 -5.97 19.62 49.83
N ARG A 243 -5.24 19.50 50.95
CA ARG A 243 -4.99 18.22 51.61
C ARG A 243 -5.19 18.36 53.11
N ASP A 244 -6.25 17.75 53.64
CA ASP A 244 -6.57 17.85 55.05
C ASP A 244 -5.72 16.91 55.93
N ALA A 245 -5.85 17.06 57.25
CA ALA A 245 -5.12 16.25 58.23
C ALA A 245 -5.48 14.74 58.21
N GLN A 246 -6.55 14.35 57.51
CA GLN A 246 -6.93 12.95 57.29
C GLN A 246 -6.37 12.40 55.96
N GLY A 247 -5.74 13.26 55.16
CA GLY A 247 -5.15 12.92 53.86
C GLY A 247 -6.14 12.97 52.70
N ASN A 248 -7.32 13.59 52.86
CA ASN A 248 -8.27 13.74 51.75
C ASN A 248 -7.77 14.83 50.78
N VAL A 249 -7.93 14.58 49.48
CA VAL A 249 -7.66 15.53 48.39
C VAL A 249 -8.87 15.50 47.43
N PRO A 250 -9.61 16.59 47.21
CA PRO A 250 -9.53 17.88 47.92
C PRO A 250 -9.78 17.74 49.43
N GLY A 251 -9.17 18.61 50.22
CA GLY A 251 -9.28 18.61 51.68
C GLY A 251 -10.64 19.13 52.17
N ASN A 252 -11.01 18.74 53.39
CA ASN A 252 -12.21 19.23 54.06
C ASN A 252 -11.88 19.59 55.53
N PRO A 253 -11.15 20.70 55.77
CA PRO A 253 -10.85 21.19 57.11
C PRO A 253 -12.15 21.47 57.91
N PRO A 254 -12.07 21.63 59.25
CA PRO A 254 -13.25 21.79 60.10
C PRO A 254 -13.92 23.18 60.01
N THR A 255 -13.79 23.87 58.88
CA THR A 255 -14.42 25.15 58.51
C THR A 255 -15.74 24.91 57.76
N GLN A 256 -16.58 25.94 57.65
CA GLN A 256 -17.85 25.89 56.92
C GLN A 256 -17.67 26.06 55.40
N LEU A 257 -16.64 26.82 55.01
CA LEU A 257 -16.32 27.14 53.62
C LEU A 257 -14.81 26.99 53.44
N ASP A 258 -14.42 26.21 52.44
CA ASP A 258 -13.03 25.87 52.14
C ASP A 258 -12.64 26.44 50.78
N HIS A 259 -11.34 26.63 50.56
CA HIS A 259 -10.86 27.01 49.24
C HIS A 259 -10.83 25.77 48.33
N HIS A 260 -11.45 25.86 47.15
CA HIS A 260 -11.40 24.78 46.16
C HIS A 260 -10.29 25.07 45.16
N TRP A 261 -9.14 24.44 45.35
CA TRP A 261 -8.02 24.52 44.42
C TRP A 261 -8.32 23.81 43.10
N ASN A 262 -7.79 24.35 42.01
CA ASN A 262 -7.70 23.71 40.72
C ASN A 262 -6.69 22.55 40.79
N PRO A 263 -7.11 21.30 40.53
CA PRO A 263 -6.22 20.15 40.61
C PRO A 263 -5.09 20.19 39.57
N ASN A 264 -5.27 20.90 38.46
CA ASN A 264 -4.36 20.93 37.32
C ASN A 264 -3.46 22.19 37.30
N ALA A 265 -3.33 22.90 38.43
CA ALA A 265 -2.48 24.07 38.55
C ALA A 265 -1.45 23.88 39.67
N THR A 266 -0.27 24.46 39.48
CA THR A 266 0.72 24.65 40.55
C THR A 266 0.12 25.58 41.61
N LYS A 267 0.25 25.24 42.90
CA LYS A 267 -0.50 25.88 43.99
C LYS A 267 0.44 26.69 44.86
N ILE A 268 0.17 27.98 44.97
CA ILE A 268 0.99 28.93 45.70
C ILE A 268 0.12 29.71 46.68
N ILE A 269 0.57 29.84 47.93
CA ILE A 269 -0.05 30.76 48.89
C ILE A 269 0.84 31.99 49.11
N ILE A 270 0.24 33.18 49.16
CA ILE A 270 0.96 34.45 49.30
C ILE A 270 0.38 35.22 50.50
N PRO A 271 0.69 34.80 51.74
CA PRO A 271 0.26 35.55 52.91
C PRO A 271 1.05 36.85 53.03
N ILE A 272 0.39 37.92 53.45
CA ILE A 272 1.02 39.24 53.62
C ILE A 272 0.46 39.94 54.85
N SER A 273 1.37 40.49 55.65
CA SER A 273 1.09 41.23 56.88
C SER A 273 2.32 42.02 57.33
N ASP A 274 2.13 43.08 58.11
CA ASP A 274 3.20 43.78 58.83
C ASP A 274 3.31 43.36 60.31
N GLU A 275 2.48 42.39 60.73
CA GLU A 275 2.19 42.05 62.12
C GLU A 275 2.32 40.52 62.38
N GLY A 276 2.31 40.12 63.66
CA GLY A 276 2.47 38.72 64.08
C GLY A 276 1.39 37.76 63.54
N PRO A 277 1.72 36.48 63.28
CA PRO A 277 0.82 35.52 62.62
C PRO A 277 -0.44 35.15 63.39
N TYR A 278 -0.51 35.42 64.70
CA TYR A 278 -1.69 35.17 65.53
C TYR A 278 -2.16 36.42 66.28
N GLY A 279 -2.43 37.50 65.54
CA GLY A 279 -3.07 38.70 66.07
C GLY A 279 -2.12 39.80 66.55
N GLY A 280 -1.06 40.01 65.79
CA GLY A 280 -0.25 41.22 65.88
C GLY A 280 0.69 41.32 67.07
N ASP A 281 1.16 42.55 67.31
CA ASP A 281 2.27 42.80 68.21
C ASP A 281 1.94 42.63 69.72
N PRO A 282 2.88 42.10 70.52
CA PRO A 282 4.24 41.72 70.15
C PRO A 282 4.33 40.34 69.49
N ALA A 283 4.98 40.25 68.34
CA ALA A 283 5.30 38.97 67.68
C ALA A 283 6.15 38.03 68.55
N GLN A 284 6.28 36.76 68.13
CA GLN A 284 7.04 35.67 68.78
C GLN A 284 6.39 35.13 70.06
N GLN A 285 5.07 35.27 70.21
CA GLN A 285 4.34 34.57 71.25
C GLN A 285 4.24 33.05 70.95
N SER A 286 3.80 32.29 71.95
CA SER A 286 3.67 30.82 71.81
C SER A 286 2.62 30.42 70.78
N ASP A 287 1.55 31.21 70.67
CA ASP A 287 0.49 31.06 69.69
C ASP A 287 0.93 31.47 68.28
N ASP A 288 1.76 32.51 68.12
CA ASP A 288 2.42 32.83 66.84
C ASP A 288 3.25 31.65 66.34
N THR A 289 4.11 31.13 67.21
CA THR A 289 5.00 30.00 66.90
C THR A 289 4.19 28.76 66.55
N GLN A 290 3.12 28.47 67.30
CA GLN A 290 2.22 27.35 67.01
C GLN A 290 1.50 27.53 65.67
N SER A 291 1.01 28.73 65.39
CA SER A 291 0.27 29.05 64.17
C SER A 291 1.10 28.81 62.92
N ILE A 292 2.33 29.35 62.88
CA ILE A 292 3.28 29.11 61.77
C ILE A 292 3.66 27.65 61.69
N ASN A 293 3.80 27.00 62.85
CA ASN A 293 4.15 25.61 62.87
C ASN A 293 3.06 24.76 62.17
N GLU A 294 1.80 25.00 62.47
CA GLU A 294 0.69 24.28 61.83
C GLU A 294 0.61 24.61 60.34
N ALA A 295 0.73 25.89 59.97
CA ALA A 295 0.68 26.33 58.57
C ALA A 295 1.79 25.70 57.71
N HIS A 296 3.04 25.76 58.18
CA HIS A 296 4.19 25.16 57.50
C HIS A 296 3.97 23.67 57.23
N ASP A 297 3.62 22.90 58.26
CA ASP A 297 3.46 21.45 58.13
C ASP A 297 2.31 21.11 57.17
N ALA A 298 1.21 21.88 57.22
CA ALA A 298 0.10 21.71 56.30
C ALA A 298 0.52 21.97 54.85
N CYS A 299 1.30 23.02 54.58
CA CYS A 299 1.73 23.37 53.23
C CYS A 299 2.73 22.36 52.66
N VAL A 300 3.72 21.92 53.47
CA VAL A 300 4.65 20.84 53.08
C VAL A 300 3.89 19.55 52.77
N ILE A 301 2.93 19.15 53.61
CA ILE A 301 2.14 17.92 53.36
C ILE A 301 1.26 18.06 52.12
N ALA A 302 0.73 19.26 51.87
CA ALA A 302 -0.15 19.54 50.74
C ALA A 302 0.60 19.75 49.41
N GLY A 303 1.92 19.93 49.42
CA GLY A 303 2.68 20.32 48.22
C GLY A 303 2.32 21.73 47.73
N ILE A 304 2.04 22.65 48.66
CA ILE A 304 1.68 24.04 48.35
C ILE A 304 2.83 24.95 48.74
N ILE A 305 3.32 25.74 47.79
CA ILE A 305 4.49 26.60 47.98
C ILE A 305 4.07 27.90 48.70
N PRO A 306 4.61 28.20 49.90
CA PRO A 306 4.27 29.41 50.62
C PRO A 306 5.27 30.55 50.36
N VAL A 307 4.77 31.69 49.85
CA VAL A 307 5.56 32.86 49.46
C VAL A 307 5.11 34.07 50.28
N PRO A 308 5.48 34.15 51.57
CA PRO A 308 5.05 35.23 52.44
C PRO A 308 5.71 36.56 52.08
N LEU A 309 4.91 37.64 52.10
CA LEU A 309 5.40 38.99 51.85
C LEU A 309 5.36 39.81 53.14
N LEU A 310 6.54 40.26 53.60
CA LEU A 310 6.69 41.08 54.79
C LEU A 310 6.38 42.54 54.45
N ALA A 311 5.23 43.04 54.89
CA ALA A 311 4.91 44.45 54.77
C ALA A 311 5.72 45.30 55.76
N ALA A 312 6.13 46.49 55.32
CA ALA A 312 6.89 47.42 56.16
C ALA A 312 6.00 48.23 57.14
N GLY A 313 4.69 48.31 56.87
CA GLY A 313 3.73 49.09 57.65
C GLY A 313 4.15 50.57 57.75
N PHE A 314 4.08 51.14 58.96
CA PHE A 314 4.58 52.50 59.25
C PHE A 314 6.12 52.59 59.47
N GLY A 315 6.89 51.51 59.24
CA GLY A 315 8.30 51.38 59.62
C GLY A 315 9.18 50.63 58.62
N SER A 316 10.14 49.83 59.09
CA SER A 316 11.13 49.10 58.28
C SER A 316 10.87 47.58 58.23
N GLY A 317 9.66 47.13 58.54
CA GLY A 317 9.32 45.71 58.74
C GLY A 317 9.87 45.13 60.05
N SER A 318 9.10 44.26 60.71
CA SER A 318 9.52 43.59 61.94
C SER A 318 10.41 42.37 61.63
N THR A 319 11.60 42.30 62.21
CA THR A 319 12.47 41.11 62.11
C THR A 319 11.80 39.86 62.68
N ASP A 320 10.96 40.05 63.69
CA ASP A 320 10.25 38.98 64.39
C ASP A 320 9.15 38.39 63.48
N VAL A 321 8.42 39.25 62.77
CA VAL A 321 7.41 38.86 61.76
C VAL A 321 8.09 38.23 60.54
N GLY A 322 9.13 38.86 60.01
CA GLY A 322 9.91 38.32 58.90
C GLY A 322 10.52 36.96 59.22
N SER A 323 10.92 36.71 60.47
CA SER A 323 11.40 35.39 60.89
C SER A 323 10.30 34.33 60.87
N HIS A 324 9.07 34.66 61.27
CA HIS A 324 7.91 33.75 61.15
C HIS A 324 7.57 33.44 59.69
N MET A 325 7.72 34.44 58.81
CA MET A 325 7.56 34.25 57.38
C MET A 325 8.66 33.35 56.79
N MET A 326 9.92 33.51 57.22
CA MET A 326 11.00 32.57 56.86
C MET A 326 10.72 31.14 57.36
N ASP A 327 10.13 31.01 58.55
CA ASP A 327 9.75 29.71 59.12
C ASP A 327 8.59 29.06 58.33
N LEU A 328 7.64 29.84 57.81
CA LEU A 328 6.58 29.34 56.93
C LEU A 328 7.13 28.95 55.54
N ALA A 329 7.98 29.80 54.97
CA ALA A 329 8.52 29.66 53.61
C ALA A 329 9.49 28.49 53.46
N GLN A 330 10.32 28.25 54.48
CA GLN A 330 11.40 27.27 54.42
C GLN A 330 11.22 26.22 55.50
N CYS A 331 11.61 26.51 56.74
CA CYS A 331 11.30 25.63 57.87
C CYS A 331 11.50 26.34 59.22
N PRO A 332 10.68 26.05 60.24
CA PRO A 332 10.88 26.59 61.59
C PRO A 332 12.16 26.04 62.23
N ASN A 333 13.08 26.95 62.58
CA ASN A 333 14.37 26.58 63.17
C ASN A 333 14.54 27.01 64.65
N GLY A 334 13.55 27.72 65.21
CA GLY A 334 13.56 28.19 66.60
C GLY A 334 14.48 29.39 66.88
N PHE A 335 14.99 30.06 65.83
CA PHE A 335 15.81 31.27 65.92
C PHE A 335 15.16 32.44 65.19
N THR A 336 15.15 33.61 65.82
CA THR A 336 14.67 34.84 65.20
C THR A 336 15.74 35.42 64.28
N SER A 337 15.54 35.28 62.96
CA SER A 337 16.51 35.74 61.94
C SER A 337 15.85 35.82 60.56
N LEU A 338 16.34 36.73 59.71
CA LEU A 338 15.99 36.80 58.28
C LEU A 338 16.98 36.06 57.37
N ASN A 339 17.94 35.33 57.92
CA ASN A 339 18.84 34.50 57.13
C ASN A 339 18.10 33.26 56.61
N THR A 340 18.45 32.82 55.40
CA THR A 340 18.04 31.54 54.81
C THR A 340 18.19 30.40 55.82
N ARG A 341 17.16 29.58 55.91
CA ARG A 341 17.07 28.42 56.80
C ARG A 341 17.92 27.28 56.25
N THR A 342 18.34 26.39 57.14
CA THR A 342 18.92 25.11 56.75
C THR A 342 17.93 24.05 57.18
N CYS A 343 17.23 23.47 56.20
CA CYS A 343 16.14 22.53 56.42
C CYS A 343 16.66 21.11 56.20
N PRO A 344 16.96 20.34 57.26
CA PRO A 344 17.61 19.03 57.14
C PRO A 344 16.67 17.92 56.65
N GLY A 345 15.37 18.17 56.46
CA GLY A 345 14.41 17.20 55.94
C GLY A 345 14.11 16.00 56.85
N THR A 346 14.55 16.02 58.10
CA THR A 346 14.45 14.84 59.00
C THR A 346 13.02 14.50 59.46
N ASN A 347 12.07 15.43 59.28
CA ASN A 347 10.64 15.29 59.51
C ASN A 347 9.93 16.48 58.85
N THR A 348 8.59 16.45 58.73
CA THR A 348 7.80 17.50 58.08
C THR A 348 8.15 18.91 58.54
N ARG A 349 8.31 19.12 59.86
CA ARG A 349 8.66 20.43 60.45
C ARG A 349 10.00 20.98 59.98
N LEU A 350 10.92 20.12 59.57
CA LEU A 350 12.28 20.46 59.16
C LEU A 350 12.53 20.23 57.67
N THR A 351 11.49 19.87 56.91
CA THR A 351 11.49 19.83 55.45
C THR A 351 11.29 21.25 54.93
N ASP A 352 12.00 21.60 53.86
CA ASP A 352 11.83 22.89 53.19
C ASP A 352 10.45 22.95 52.52
N ALA A 353 9.71 24.05 52.67
CA ALA A 353 8.45 24.27 51.97
C ALA A 353 8.62 24.90 50.58
N GLU A 354 9.86 25.03 50.09
CA GLU A 354 10.25 25.49 48.75
C GLU A 354 9.88 26.95 48.45
N GLY A 355 9.47 27.68 49.49
CA GLY A 355 9.09 29.07 49.42
C GLY A 355 10.24 30.01 49.78
N GLN A 356 10.00 31.30 49.57
CA GLN A 356 10.88 32.34 50.07
C GLN A 356 10.09 33.56 50.55
N MET A 357 10.59 34.19 51.61
CA MET A 357 10.04 35.45 52.12
C MET A 357 10.63 36.64 51.35
N TYR A 358 9.76 37.55 50.93
CA TYR A 358 10.16 38.80 50.30
C TYR A 358 9.67 39.99 51.11
N SER A 359 10.50 41.04 51.19
CA SER A 359 10.06 42.31 51.77
C SER A 359 9.23 43.09 50.76
N PHE A 360 8.09 43.61 51.20
CA PHE A 360 7.16 44.37 50.38
C PHE A 360 7.38 45.88 50.61
N PRO A 361 8.02 46.61 49.67
CA PRO A 361 8.49 47.96 49.92
C PRO A 361 7.36 49.00 49.82
N THR A 362 7.28 49.90 50.79
CA THR A 362 6.26 50.96 50.85
C THR A 362 6.77 52.35 50.45
N THR A 363 8.08 52.45 50.14
CA THR A 363 8.73 53.73 49.81
C THR A 363 9.72 53.61 48.66
N ALA A 364 9.92 54.71 47.92
CA ALA A 364 10.78 54.76 46.74
C ALA A 364 12.28 54.52 47.00
N SER A 365 12.72 54.49 48.25
CA SER A 365 14.12 54.19 48.60
C SER A 365 14.49 52.71 48.47
N ASN A 366 13.51 51.81 48.33
CA ASN A 366 13.70 50.36 48.31
C ASN A 366 13.35 49.72 46.93
N SER A 367 13.56 50.45 45.83
CA SER A 367 13.22 49.99 44.48
C SER A 367 13.90 48.67 44.06
N VAL A 368 15.04 48.32 44.67
CA VAL A 368 15.75 47.05 44.44
C VAL A 368 15.01 45.86 45.07
N GLU A 369 14.44 46.03 46.26
CA GLU A 369 13.64 44.98 46.93
C GLU A 369 12.36 44.70 46.12
N LEU A 370 11.77 45.75 45.54
CA LEU A 370 10.62 45.63 44.65
C LEU A 370 10.96 44.81 43.40
N GLN A 371 12.11 45.08 42.79
CA GLN A 371 12.57 44.36 41.59
C GLN A 371 12.80 42.87 41.90
N LEU A 372 13.47 42.56 43.01
CA LEU A 372 13.71 41.18 43.47
C LEU A 372 12.41 40.43 43.76
N MET A 373 11.43 41.09 44.38
CA MET A 373 10.12 40.50 44.63
C MET A 373 9.37 40.23 43.32
N VAL A 374 9.36 41.18 42.38
CA VAL A 374 8.70 41.00 41.08
C VAL A 374 9.34 39.85 40.32
N GLU A 375 10.68 39.84 40.20
CA GLU A 375 11.43 38.77 39.54
C GLU A 375 11.12 37.39 40.13
N ALA A 376 11.08 37.28 41.46
CA ALA A 376 10.73 36.03 42.13
C ALA A 376 9.28 35.59 41.89
N LEU A 377 8.32 36.52 41.96
CA LEU A 377 6.91 36.20 41.70
C LEU A 377 6.69 35.81 40.23
N VAL A 378 7.43 36.42 39.31
CA VAL A 378 7.48 35.99 37.91
C VAL A 378 8.02 34.57 37.81
N TYR A 379 9.19 34.30 38.38
CA TYR A 379 9.80 32.96 38.41
C TYR A 379 8.85 31.90 38.96
N LEU A 380 8.21 32.14 40.10
CA LEU A 380 7.24 31.22 40.71
C LEU A 380 6.01 31.01 39.84
N SER A 381 5.55 32.06 39.16
CA SER A 381 4.43 31.95 38.22
C SER A 381 4.82 31.22 36.93
N THR A 382 6.10 31.27 36.54
CA THR A 382 6.66 30.62 35.36
C THR A 382 7.35 29.31 35.67
N ASN A 383 7.40 28.85 36.91
CA ASN A 383 7.91 27.53 37.29
C ASN A 383 6.75 26.59 37.61
N ASN A 384 5.88 26.40 36.61
CA ASN A 384 4.73 25.50 36.67
C ASN A 384 4.90 24.36 35.64
N SER A 385 3.82 23.62 35.37
CA SER A 385 3.78 22.53 34.38
C SER A 385 4.55 22.85 33.09
N ARG A 386 5.24 21.84 32.56
CA ARG A 386 6.15 21.95 31.41
C ARG A 386 5.64 21.14 30.25
N GLU A 387 5.79 21.68 29.06
CA GLU A 387 5.34 21.08 27.82
C GLU A 387 6.48 21.10 26.82
N ILE A 388 6.54 20.11 25.94
CA ILE A 388 7.56 20.05 24.90
C ILE A 388 7.14 20.95 23.74
N TYR A 389 8.04 21.83 23.34
CA TYR A 389 7.91 22.70 22.18
C TYR A 389 8.98 22.38 21.14
N MET A 390 8.73 22.78 19.90
CA MET A 390 9.72 22.71 18.84
C MET A 390 9.65 23.87 17.85
N THR A 391 10.76 24.19 17.20
CA THR A 391 10.85 25.14 16.07
C THR A 391 11.65 24.52 14.92
N ILE A 392 11.45 25.00 13.71
CA ILE A 392 12.21 24.56 12.53
C ILE A 392 12.88 25.76 11.87
N LEU A 393 14.20 25.66 11.68
CA LEU A 393 15.02 26.66 11.05
C LEU A 393 15.50 26.21 9.66
N ASP A 394 15.74 27.19 8.79
CA ASP A 394 16.41 27.04 7.49
C ASP A 394 17.58 28.05 7.39
N PRO A 395 18.71 27.76 8.06
CA PRO A 395 19.83 28.69 8.17
C PRO A 395 20.53 28.92 6.83
N LEU A 396 20.61 27.87 5.99
CA LEU A 396 21.25 27.94 4.68
C LEU A 396 20.51 28.90 3.77
N SER A 397 19.18 28.90 3.80
CA SER A 397 18.41 29.82 2.99
C SER A 397 18.66 31.29 3.33
N LEU A 398 18.77 31.63 4.62
CA LEU A 398 19.18 32.95 5.10
C LEU A 398 20.61 33.31 4.64
N LEU A 399 21.56 32.37 4.72
CA LEU A 399 22.95 32.59 4.34
C LEU A 399 23.14 32.80 2.82
N GLU A 400 22.41 32.05 2.01
CA GLU A 400 22.48 32.12 0.55
C GLU A 400 21.73 33.33 -0.02
N ASN A 401 20.64 33.74 0.63
CA ASN A 401 19.74 34.79 0.16
C ASN A 401 19.48 35.87 1.24
N PRO A 402 20.53 36.46 1.84
CA PRO A 402 20.34 37.33 2.99
C PRO A 402 19.58 38.62 2.62
N PRO A 403 18.67 39.09 3.49
CA PRO A 403 18.05 40.40 3.31
C PRO A 403 19.12 41.51 3.41
N PRO A 404 18.90 42.70 2.80
CA PRO A 404 19.94 43.75 2.70
C PRO A 404 20.44 44.30 4.05
N THR A 405 19.72 44.02 5.13
CA THR A 405 20.01 44.47 6.51
C THR A 405 20.74 43.43 7.35
N TRP A 406 20.94 42.22 6.82
CA TRP A 406 21.56 41.11 7.53
C TRP A 406 22.86 40.69 6.83
N GLN A 407 23.87 40.30 7.61
CA GLN A 407 25.13 39.75 7.12
C GLN A 407 25.57 38.59 8.00
N LYS A 408 26.44 37.72 7.46
CA LYS A 408 27.03 36.59 8.19
C LYS A 408 27.58 37.02 9.55
N GLY A 409 27.20 36.30 10.60
CA GLY A 409 27.53 36.60 11.99
C GLY A 409 26.51 37.49 12.73
N ASP A 410 25.55 38.08 12.04
CA ASP A 410 24.42 38.75 12.68
C ASP A 410 23.44 37.71 13.27
N SER A 411 22.70 38.12 14.30
CA SER A 411 21.64 37.32 14.92
C SER A 411 20.43 37.15 13.98
N GLY A 412 19.72 36.03 14.09
CA GLY A 412 18.39 35.85 13.48
C GLY A 412 17.26 36.60 14.22
N THR A 413 17.54 37.16 15.40
CA THR A 413 16.58 37.94 16.19
C THR A 413 17.07 39.38 16.35
N PHE A 414 16.32 40.32 15.78
CA PHE A 414 16.63 41.75 15.88
C PHE A 414 16.08 42.36 17.16
N VAL A 415 16.96 43.04 17.90
CA VAL A 415 16.59 43.77 19.13
C VAL A 415 16.30 45.24 18.81
N ASP A 416 15.02 45.62 18.83
CA ASP A 416 14.60 47.01 18.69
C ASP A 416 14.61 47.71 20.06
N THR A 417 15.77 48.23 20.44
CA THR A 417 15.95 48.98 21.71
C THR A 417 15.13 50.27 21.80
N THR A 418 14.60 50.79 20.69
CA THR A 418 13.76 52.01 20.70
C THR A 418 12.30 51.67 20.96
N ALA A 419 11.81 50.58 20.37
CA ALA A 419 10.45 50.09 20.59
C ALA A 419 10.35 49.07 21.73
N ASP A 420 11.47 48.74 22.39
CA ASP A 420 11.57 47.77 23.47
C ASP A 420 10.94 46.43 23.10
N ARG A 421 11.38 45.83 21.98
CA ARG A 421 10.84 44.55 21.48
C ARG A 421 11.87 43.74 20.70
N TYR A 422 11.61 42.44 20.63
CA TYR A 422 12.29 41.51 19.73
C TYR A 422 11.52 41.39 18.42
N ILE A 423 12.25 41.14 17.33
CA ILE A 423 11.70 40.86 16.01
C ILE A 423 12.45 39.65 15.48
N GLU A 424 11.77 38.52 15.41
CA GLU A 424 12.31 37.27 14.87
C GLU A 424 12.24 37.28 13.34
N ASP A 425 13.23 36.64 12.70
CA ASP A 425 13.27 36.42 11.26
C ASP A 425 12.40 35.22 10.85
N ILE A 426 11.09 35.44 10.88
CA ILE A 426 10.05 34.43 10.60
C ILE A 426 9.52 34.61 9.17
N GLY A 427 9.55 33.54 8.37
CA GLY A 427 9.02 33.54 7.02
C GLY A 427 9.27 32.24 6.27
N PRO A 428 8.86 32.12 4.99
CA PRO A 428 9.22 30.96 4.18
C PRO A 428 10.72 30.88 3.95
N SER A 429 11.22 29.68 3.60
CA SER A 429 12.61 29.49 3.17
C SER A 429 13.02 30.57 2.18
N ILE A 430 12.21 30.89 1.16
CA ILE A 430 12.42 32.05 0.29
C ILE A 430 11.12 32.85 0.17
N ASP A 431 11.18 34.15 0.49
CA ASP A 431 10.04 35.05 0.46
C ASP A 431 9.68 35.55 -0.97
N GLY A 432 8.60 36.33 -1.07
CA GLY A 432 8.16 36.90 -2.35
C GLY A 432 9.11 37.93 -2.98
N LEU A 433 10.15 38.35 -2.25
CA LEU A 433 11.20 39.27 -2.70
C LEU A 433 12.50 38.53 -3.05
N GLY A 434 12.59 37.22 -2.76
CA GLY A 434 13.75 36.38 -2.99
C GLY A 434 14.75 36.37 -1.82
N TYR A 435 14.34 36.79 -0.62
CA TYR A 435 15.16 36.74 0.60
C TYR A 435 14.85 35.48 1.41
N GLY A 436 15.89 34.92 2.03
CA GLY A 436 15.77 33.81 2.96
C GLY A 436 15.43 34.27 4.39
N ASN A 437 14.72 33.43 5.14
CA ASN A 437 14.38 33.64 6.54
C ASN A 437 14.92 32.48 7.39
N LEU A 438 15.35 32.76 8.62
CA LEU A 438 15.85 31.74 9.52
C LEU A 438 14.76 30.80 10.03
N VAL A 439 13.65 31.33 10.56
CA VAL A 439 12.58 30.52 11.19
C VAL A 439 11.49 30.25 10.15
N VAL A 440 11.37 28.99 9.72
CA VAL A 440 10.39 28.57 8.69
C VAL A 440 9.13 27.96 9.28
N VAL A 441 9.21 27.49 10.52
CA VAL A 441 8.07 27.09 11.34
C VAL A 441 8.30 27.60 12.75
N ASN A 442 7.43 28.48 13.21
CA ASN A 442 7.48 29.00 14.57
C ASN A 442 7.09 27.94 15.62
N ASP A 443 7.24 28.31 16.89
CA ASP A 443 7.05 27.46 18.05
C ASP A 443 5.77 26.62 18.02
N THR A 444 5.98 25.31 17.88
CA THR A 444 4.94 24.29 17.81
C THR A 444 4.89 23.53 19.12
N ARG A 445 3.77 23.59 19.84
CA ARG A 445 3.55 22.81 21.06
C ARG A 445 3.30 21.33 20.72
N ILE A 446 4.09 20.41 21.30
CA ILE A 446 4.07 18.97 20.99
C ILE A 446 3.26 18.16 21.99
N THR A 447 3.47 18.37 23.29
CA THR A 447 2.64 17.77 24.33
C THR A 447 1.41 18.65 24.55
N LEU A 448 0.30 18.07 24.98
CA LEU A 448 -0.93 18.81 25.29
C LEU A 448 -1.52 18.30 26.61
N ASN A 449 -0.76 18.46 27.70
CA ASN A 449 -1.23 18.05 29.01
C ASN A 449 -0.93 19.12 30.08
N ASP A 450 -1.23 18.80 31.33
CA ASP A 450 -1.06 19.70 32.49
C ASP A 450 0.04 19.19 33.44
N ALA A 451 0.72 18.08 33.09
CA ALA A 451 1.82 17.51 33.87
C ALA A 451 3.16 18.08 33.42
N TYR A 452 4.23 17.72 34.13
CA TYR A 452 5.58 18.09 33.73
C TYR A 452 6.09 17.14 32.64
N SER A 453 6.36 17.71 31.46
CA SER A 453 7.09 17.09 30.36
C SER A 453 8.47 17.76 30.27
N LEU A 454 9.54 17.01 30.50
CA LEU A 454 10.89 17.55 30.69
C LEU A 454 11.92 16.75 29.87
N HIS A 455 13.12 17.31 29.68
CA HIS A 455 14.27 16.67 29.00
C HIS A 455 13.89 16.01 27.67
N PRO A 456 13.38 16.77 26.69
CA PRO A 456 13.17 16.24 25.36
C PRO A 456 14.51 15.92 24.70
N ALA A 457 14.54 14.82 23.95
CA ALA A 457 15.61 14.51 23.01
C ALA A 457 15.01 14.21 21.63
N ILE A 458 15.72 14.62 20.57
CA ILE A 458 15.25 14.57 19.19
C ILE A 458 16.20 13.77 18.29
N SER A 459 15.61 13.07 17.32
CA SER A 459 16.35 12.50 16.20
C SER A 459 15.47 12.46 14.96
N VAL A 460 16.07 12.42 13.76
CA VAL A 460 15.35 12.42 12.49
C VAL A 460 15.74 11.18 11.68
N ASP A 461 14.75 10.48 11.13
CA ASP A 461 15.00 9.30 10.29
C ASP A 461 15.39 9.67 8.85
N THR A 462 15.86 8.71 8.05
CA THR A 462 16.30 8.96 6.67
C THR A 462 15.15 9.36 5.74
N SER A 463 13.91 9.19 6.19
CA SER A 463 12.68 9.62 5.51
C SER A 463 12.21 11.03 5.91
N GLY A 464 12.93 11.70 6.83
CA GLY A 464 12.61 13.04 7.32
C GLY A 464 11.47 13.09 8.35
N ASN A 465 11.15 11.97 9.00
CA ASN A 465 10.24 11.97 10.15
C ASN A 465 11.01 12.27 11.43
N THR A 466 10.38 13.01 12.33
CA THR A 466 10.98 13.44 13.59
C THR A 466 10.57 12.48 14.70
N HIS A 467 11.55 12.05 15.49
CA HIS A 467 11.38 11.16 16.62
C HIS A 467 11.73 11.93 17.88
N LEU A 468 10.78 12.00 18.82
CA LEU A 468 11.02 12.67 20.11
C LEU A 468 10.80 11.70 21.25
N VAL A 469 11.67 11.79 22.25
CA VAL A 469 11.50 11.18 23.57
C VAL A 469 11.61 12.24 24.64
N TRP A 470 10.91 12.07 25.75
CA TRP A 470 10.97 12.98 26.89
C TRP A 470 10.53 12.22 28.15
N MET A 471 10.80 12.78 29.33
CA MET A 471 10.27 12.24 30.57
C MET A 471 9.00 12.97 30.97
N ASP A 472 7.99 12.25 31.43
CA ASP A 472 6.65 12.79 31.66
C ASP A 472 6.00 12.28 32.95
N GLY A 473 5.47 13.21 33.75
CA GLY A 473 4.83 12.93 35.04
C GLY A 473 3.36 12.51 34.97
N ARG A 474 2.73 12.51 33.79
CA ARG A 474 1.26 12.35 33.63
C ARG A 474 0.67 11.07 34.23
N ALA A 475 1.48 10.04 34.44
CA ALA A 475 1.04 8.78 35.05
C ALA A 475 0.84 8.88 36.58
N TYR A 476 1.42 9.91 37.21
CA TYR A 476 1.55 10.00 38.66
C TYR A 476 0.96 11.28 39.26
N GLY A 477 0.95 12.39 38.51
CA GLY A 477 0.36 13.64 38.98
C GLY A 477 0.74 14.85 38.12
N TYR A 478 0.54 16.03 38.69
CA TYR A 478 0.80 17.32 38.04
C TYR A 478 1.83 18.16 38.79
N ASP A 479 2.38 17.63 39.88
CA ASP A 479 3.47 18.26 40.64
C ASP A 479 4.81 17.90 40.00
N ILE A 480 5.86 18.68 40.26
CA ILE A 480 7.21 18.42 39.71
C ILE A 480 7.91 17.26 40.47
N ASP A 481 7.55 17.02 41.72
CA ASP A 481 8.11 15.96 42.57
C ASP A 481 7.31 14.64 42.45
N VAL A 482 7.01 14.24 41.21
CA VAL A 482 6.36 12.97 40.91
C VAL A 482 7.35 11.98 40.28
N ASN A 483 6.91 10.73 40.12
CA ASN A 483 7.63 9.80 39.28
C ASN A 483 7.46 10.18 37.80
N TYR A 484 8.43 9.83 36.97
CA TYR A 484 8.42 10.11 35.54
C TYR A 484 8.52 8.81 34.73
N GLU A 485 7.96 8.83 33.53
CA GLU A 485 8.11 7.78 32.54
C GLU A 485 8.67 8.34 31.23
N ILE A 486 9.34 7.50 30.45
CA ILE A 486 9.83 7.87 29.12
C ILE A 486 8.71 7.72 28.10
N TYR A 487 8.32 8.83 27.50
CA TYR A 487 7.37 8.88 26.41
C TYR A 487 8.07 9.07 25.08
N TYR A 488 7.42 8.60 24.02
CA TYR A 488 7.87 8.67 22.64
C TYR A 488 6.74 9.12 21.72
N THR A 489 7.08 9.88 20.69
CA THR A 489 6.20 10.24 19.58
C THR A 489 6.99 10.26 18.27
N ARG A 490 6.29 9.99 17.16
CA ARG A 490 6.82 10.15 15.80
C ARG A 490 5.99 11.20 15.08
N LEU A 491 6.65 12.20 14.53
CA LEU A 491 6.04 13.33 13.84
C LEU A 491 6.38 13.32 12.36
N ARG A 492 5.39 13.66 11.55
CA ARG A 492 5.54 14.01 10.14
C ARG A 492 5.24 15.49 9.97
N LEU A 493 6.29 16.30 9.93
CA LEU A 493 6.18 17.76 9.88
C LEU A 493 5.86 18.26 8.47
N ARG A 494 6.49 17.65 7.46
CA ARG A 494 6.31 18.05 6.06
C ARG A 494 4.92 17.69 5.55
N GLY A 495 4.28 18.67 4.92
CA GLY A 495 2.94 18.54 4.35
C GLY A 495 1.81 18.72 5.36
N ALA A 496 2.11 18.91 6.65
CA ALA A 496 1.09 19.20 7.68
C ALA A 496 0.61 20.66 7.65
N GLY A 497 1.44 21.58 7.15
CA GLY A 497 1.17 23.01 7.01
C GLY A 497 2.14 23.67 6.03
N ALA A 498 1.91 24.94 5.73
CA ALA A 498 2.89 25.74 5.00
C ALA A 498 4.06 26.08 5.94
N TRP A 499 5.29 25.91 5.47
CA TRP A 499 6.51 26.36 6.14
C TRP A 499 6.84 27.77 5.63
N ASP A 500 5.93 28.70 5.90
CA ASP A 500 6.02 30.11 5.54
C ASP A 500 6.25 31.02 6.76
N GLY A 501 6.90 30.45 7.77
CA GLY A 501 7.05 31.02 9.10
C GLY A 501 6.06 30.42 10.09
N ALA A 502 4.87 29.99 9.64
CA ALA A 502 3.83 29.38 10.46
C ALA A 502 3.70 30.02 11.86
N GLU A 503 3.24 31.28 11.93
CA GLU A 503 3.31 32.14 13.15
C GLU A 503 2.79 31.49 14.44
N GLU A 504 1.79 30.62 14.35
CA GLU A 504 1.17 29.87 15.48
C GLU A 504 1.68 28.42 15.62
N GLY A 505 2.75 28.08 14.91
CA GLY A 505 3.28 26.72 14.77
C GLY A 505 2.43 25.81 13.88
N LEU A 506 2.83 24.53 13.81
CA LEU A 506 2.09 23.48 13.11
C LEU A 506 0.96 22.89 13.98
N PRO A 507 -0.11 22.36 13.37
CA PRO A 507 -1.18 21.74 14.13
C PRO A 507 -0.69 20.43 14.78
N THR A 508 -0.55 20.38 16.10
CA THR A 508 -0.04 19.23 16.88
C THR A 508 -0.70 17.89 16.51
N TYR A 509 -2.02 17.86 16.36
CA TYR A 509 -2.76 16.65 15.96
C TYR A 509 -2.54 16.26 14.49
N GLY A 510 -2.20 17.23 13.63
CA GLY A 510 -1.95 17.01 12.21
C GLY A 510 -0.54 16.49 11.90
N ILE A 511 0.41 16.66 12.82
CA ILE A 511 1.80 16.21 12.66
C ILE A 511 2.09 14.85 13.32
N LYS A 512 1.33 14.43 14.34
CA LYS A 512 1.60 13.17 15.05
C LYS A 512 1.21 11.95 14.22
N GLN A 513 2.19 11.15 13.80
CA GLN A 513 1.95 9.81 13.26
C GLN A 513 1.74 8.81 14.39
N ILE A 514 2.63 8.84 15.38
CA ILE A 514 2.50 8.08 16.63
C ILE A 514 2.20 9.07 17.75
N VAL A 515 1.07 8.91 18.44
CA VAL A 515 0.72 9.74 19.61
C VAL A 515 1.65 9.46 20.78
N ASP A 516 1.71 10.37 21.75
CA ASP A 516 2.49 10.23 22.98
C ASP A 516 2.25 8.87 23.63
N SER A 517 3.27 8.01 23.58
CA SER A 517 3.19 6.63 24.04
C SER A 517 4.35 6.36 25.00
N ALA A 518 4.06 5.79 26.17
CA ALA A 518 5.11 5.38 27.10
C ALA A 518 5.91 4.22 26.50
N VAL A 519 7.24 4.32 26.57
CA VAL A 519 8.20 3.28 26.15
C VAL A 519 8.80 2.57 27.35
N SER A 520 8.96 3.25 28.49
CA SER A 520 9.24 2.64 29.79
C SER A 520 8.02 1.90 30.35
N GLU A 521 8.23 1.10 31.39
CA GLU A 521 7.14 0.42 32.09
C GLU A 521 6.38 1.41 32.99
N VAL A 522 5.06 1.52 32.82
CA VAL A 522 4.24 2.42 33.66
C VAL A 522 3.64 1.66 34.84
N GLU A 523 4.16 1.85 36.06
CA GLU A 523 3.65 1.19 37.26
C GLU A 523 2.35 1.83 37.78
N GLY A 524 2.21 3.14 37.56
CA GLY A 524 1.08 3.95 38.00
C GLY A 524 1.00 4.13 39.53
N ILE A 525 0.07 4.97 39.98
CA ILE A 525 0.05 5.45 41.39
C ILE A 525 -0.09 4.33 42.45
N ASN A 526 -0.72 3.21 42.10
CA ASN A 526 -0.87 2.06 43.01
C ASN A 526 0.35 1.13 43.02
N GLY A 527 1.27 1.29 42.06
CA GLY A 527 2.50 0.53 41.93
C GLY A 527 3.67 1.13 42.72
N ILE A 528 3.52 2.36 43.26
CA ILE A 528 4.55 3.05 44.04
C ILE A 528 4.78 2.36 45.40
N PRO A 529 5.99 1.84 45.68
CA PRO A 529 6.32 1.28 46.99
C PRO A 529 6.29 2.35 48.08
N THR A 530 5.65 2.07 49.22
CA THR A 530 5.51 3.04 50.33
C THR A 530 6.82 3.49 50.96
N ASP A 531 7.86 2.66 50.85
CA ASP A 531 9.21 2.88 51.36
C ASP A 531 10.16 3.49 50.31
N ARG A 532 9.75 3.51 49.04
CA ARG A 532 10.49 4.10 47.91
C ARG A 532 9.52 4.92 47.04
N PRO A 533 9.06 6.10 47.52
CA PRO A 533 8.07 6.91 46.81
C PRO A 533 8.51 7.34 45.41
N PHE A 534 9.83 7.43 45.18
CA PHE A 534 10.44 7.73 43.88
C PHE A 534 11.15 6.53 43.23
N GLY A 535 10.82 5.31 43.69
CA GLY A 535 11.40 4.07 43.17
C GLY A 535 11.05 3.77 41.71
N PRO A 536 9.78 3.89 41.26
CA PRO A 536 9.37 3.61 39.88
C PRO A 536 9.56 4.86 39.02
N ASN A 537 10.81 5.25 38.78
CA ASN A 537 11.12 6.49 38.06
C ASN A 537 12.09 6.21 36.91
N SER A 538 11.67 6.60 35.70
CA SER A 538 12.45 6.60 34.48
C SER A 538 12.68 8.03 34.00
N HIS A 539 13.94 8.46 33.87
CA HIS A 539 14.26 9.84 33.50
C HIS A 539 15.55 9.96 32.68
N MET A 540 15.78 11.16 32.13
CA MET A 540 16.95 11.54 31.33
C MET A 540 17.12 10.70 30.04
N PRO A 541 16.12 10.69 29.15
CA PRO A 541 16.20 9.92 27.92
C PRO A 541 17.17 10.54 26.90
N SER A 542 17.77 9.67 26.10
CA SER A 542 18.53 10.01 24.89
C SER A 542 18.00 9.16 23.73
N ILE A 543 17.99 9.71 22.51
CA ILE A 543 17.51 9.05 21.30
C ILE A 543 18.47 9.22 20.14
N ILE A 544 18.57 8.20 19.30
CA ILE A 544 19.19 8.28 17.96
C ILE A 544 18.40 7.41 16.98
N THR A 545 18.42 7.76 15.70
CA THR A 545 17.96 6.92 14.60
C THR A 545 19.16 6.27 13.90
N ASP A 546 18.99 5.02 13.47
CA ASP A 546 20.00 4.30 12.70
C ASP A 546 19.82 4.47 11.19
N SER A 547 20.79 3.99 10.39
CA SER A 547 20.71 4.11 8.91
C SER A 547 19.61 3.26 8.28
N PHE A 548 18.94 2.41 9.07
CA PHE A 548 17.82 1.58 8.69
C PHE A 548 16.51 2.12 9.29
N ASP A 549 16.47 3.36 9.78
CA ASP A 549 15.33 4.03 10.41
C ASP A 549 14.84 3.38 11.72
N ASN A 550 15.64 2.51 12.36
CA ASN A 550 15.31 2.03 13.71
C ASN A 550 15.63 3.11 14.73
N VAL A 551 14.84 3.13 15.80
CA VAL A 551 14.96 4.11 16.88
C VAL A 551 15.62 3.46 18.06
N HIS A 552 16.69 4.05 18.56
CA HIS A 552 17.41 3.61 19.73
C HIS A 552 17.11 4.59 20.85
N ILE A 553 16.83 4.09 22.05
CA ILE A 553 16.52 4.94 23.21
C ILE A 553 17.25 4.39 24.43
N SER A 554 17.86 5.27 25.23
CA SER A 554 18.51 4.92 26.50
C SER A 554 18.16 5.95 27.57
N TRP A 555 17.99 5.52 28.82
CA TRP A 555 17.63 6.37 29.96
C TRP A 555 18.13 5.75 31.29
N ILE A 556 17.96 6.49 32.40
CA ILE A 556 18.11 5.95 33.76
C ILE A 556 16.77 5.43 34.26
N ASP A 557 16.76 4.16 34.68
CA ASP A 557 15.66 3.51 35.38
C ASP A 557 16.03 3.25 36.84
N ASN A 558 15.08 3.47 37.76
CA ASN A 558 15.28 3.25 39.21
C ASN A 558 14.42 2.14 39.81
N TYR A 559 13.60 1.46 39.01
CA TYR A 559 12.57 0.57 39.51
C TYR A 559 13.18 -0.58 40.33
N ASN A 560 14.21 -1.22 39.79
CA ASN A 560 14.85 -2.38 40.43
C ASN A 560 15.67 -1.99 41.67
N GLU A 561 15.13 -2.25 42.86
CA GLU A 561 15.78 -1.96 44.15
C GLU A 561 17.19 -2.55 44.27
N THR A 562 17.41 -3.75 43.71
CA THR A 562 18.70 -4.43 43.85
C THR A 562 19.79 -3.84 42.96
N GLN A 563 19.40 -3.20 41.86
CA GLN A 563 20.32 -2.57 40.91
C GLN A 563 20.45 -1.06 41.16
N GLY A 564 19.44 -0.43 41.80
CA GLY A 564 19.39 1.02 41.99
C GLY A 564 19.26 1.72 40.63
N GLU A 565 19.96 2.84 40.47
CA GLU A 565 20.09 3.55 39.19
C GLU A 565 20.66 2.61 38.12
N THR A 566 19.89 2.39 37.07
CA THR A 566 20.20 1.43 36.01
C THR A 566 20.16 2.13 34.67
N ILE A 567 21.26 2.10 33.91
CA ILE A 567 21.18 2.49 32.50
C ILE A 567 20.45 1.38 31.76
N VAL A 568 19.40 1.73 31.04
CA VAL A 568 18.65 0.80 30.21
C VAL A 568 18.69 1.23 28.74
N TYR A 569 18.40 0.29 27.86
CA TYR A 569 18.39 0.49 26.41
C TYR A 569 17.20 -0.26 25.80
N THR A 570 16.57 0.35 24.81
CA THR A 570 15.58 -0.30 23.94
C THR A 570 15.81 0.10 22.48
N ARG A 571 15.32 -0.74 21.58
CA ARG A 571 15.25 -0.48 20.13
C ARG A 571 13.81 -0.61 19.67
N LEU A 572 13.33 0.39 18.95
CA LEU A 572 12.07 0.34 18.22
C LEU A 572 12.39 0.12 16.74
N ASN A 573 11.94 -1.00 16.19
CA ASN A 573 12.19 -1.27 14.78
C ASN A 573 11.41 -0.32 13.88
N HIS A 574 11.99 -0.02 12.72
CA HIS A 574 11.21 0.62 11.68
C HIS A 574 10.09 -0.32 11.22
N THR A 575 8.90 0.21 10.97
CA THR A 575 7.78 -0.55 10.39
C THR A 575 7.28 0.12 9.11
N ASN A 576 8.11 0.96 8.49
CA ASN A 576 7.75 1.73 7.29
C ASN A 576 7.25 0.82 6.15
N ASP A 577 7.86 -0.35 5.97
CA ASP A 577 7.52 -1.30 4.89
C ASP A 577 6.13 -1.94 5.04
N ASP A 578 5.62 -2.07 6.27
CA ASP A 578 4.28 -2.58 6.53
C ASP A 578 3.18 -1.56 6.16
N TYR A 579 3.56 -0.29 6.00
CA TYR A 579 2.67 0.83 5.71
C TYR A 579 3.17 1.62 4.49
N PRO A 580 3.13 1.04 3.27
CA PRO A 580 3.67 1.65 2.05
C PRO A 580 2.93 2.94 1.64
N GLU A 581 1.70 3.13 2.12
CA GLU A 581 0.90 4.35 1.94
C GLU A 581 1.11 5.40 3.07
N GLY A 582 2.04 5.13 3.98
CA GLY A 582 2.33 5.91 5.18
C GLY A 582 1.49 5.52 6.40
N PHE A 583 1.99 5.84 7.60
CA PHE A 583 1.28 5.58 8.85
C PHE A 583 -0.01 6.40 8.93
N PRO A 584 -1.12 5.81 9.40
CA PRO A 584 -2.28 6.60 9.79
C PRO A 584 -1.87 7.61 10.88
N LEU A 585 -2.30 8.86 10.74
CA LEU A 585 -2.06 9.88 11.76
C LEU A 585 -2.72 9.47 13.08
N ASN A 586 -2.06 9.84 14.19
CA ASN A 586 -2.50 9.62 15.56
C ASN A 586 -2.69 8.14 15.93
N SER A 587 -1.78 7.29 15.44
CA SER A 587 -1.75 5.88 15.80
C SER A 587 -1.08 5.65 17.16
N LEU A 588 -1.45 4.57 17.85
CA LEU A 588 -0.78 4.13 19.08
C LEU A 588 0.52 3.39 18.74
N ALA A 589 1.60 3.63 19.49
CA ALA A 589 2.88 2.96 19.25
C ALA A 589 2.75 1.43 19.21
N VAL A 590 2.06 0.84 20.18
CA VAL A 590 1.82 -0.63 20.28
C VAL A 590 1.01 -1.23 19.12
N GLY A 591 0.35 -0.41 18.31
CA GLY A 591 -0.42 -0.85 17.15
C GLY A 591 0.31 -0.71 15.82
N ILE A 592 1.49 -0.07 15.83
CA ILE A 592 2.27 0.29 14.63
C ILE A 592 3.68 -0.26 14.69
N LEU A 593 4.32 -0.20 15.86
CA LEU A 593 5.67 -0.69 16.09
C LEU A 593 5.62 -2.16 16.52
N ASP A 594 6.68 -2.90 16.18
CA ASP A 594 6.93 -4.21 16.76
C ASP A 594 7.05 -4.11 18.30
N PRO A 595 6.72 -5.20 19.04
CA PRO A 595 7.01 -5.26 20.46
C PRO A 595 8.50 -5.01 20.74
N TRP A 596 8.79 -4.12 21.69
CA TRP A 596 10.15 -3.80 22.12
C TRP A 596 10.46 -4.38 23.50
N GLU A 597 11.74 -4.53 23.81
CA GLU A 597 12.25 -5.01 25.10
C GLU A 597 13.18 -3.98 25.73
N ILE A 598 13.06 -3.79 27.04
CA ILE A 598 13.92 -2.92 27.83
C ILE A 598 15.06 -3.76 28.40
N ILE A 599 16.29 -3.47 27.99
CA ILE A 599 17.48 -4.25 28.32
C ILE A 599 18.34 -3.45 29.32
N PRO A 600 18.66 -3.98 30.52
CA PRO A 600 19.58 -3.33 31.43
C PRO A 600 21.00 -3.38 30.89
N VAL A 601 21.62 -2.21 30.73
CA VAL A 601 23.04 -2.04 30.34
C VAL A 601 23.95 -2.21 31.55
N THR A 602 23.49 -1.82 32.73
CA THR A 602 24.21 -1.94 34.00
C THR A 602 23.46 -2.82 34.99
N GLU A 603 24.18 -3.58 35.83
CA GLU A 603 23.55 -4.47 36.81
C GLU A 603 24.01 -4.22 38.27
N TRP A 604 24.73 -3.12 38.52
CA TRP A 604 25.29 -2.80 39.84
C TRP A 604 24.80 -1.47 40.38
N VAL A 605 24.70 -1.39 41.71
CA VAL A 605 24.37 -0.16 42.44
C VAL A 605 25.56 0.80 42.42
N SER A 606 25.32 1.99 41.88
CA SER A 606 26.21 3.16 41.91
C SER A 606 25.42 4.40 41.53
N ASP A 607 25.98 5.57 41.84
CA ASP A 607 25.52 6.86 41.33
C ASP A 607 26.02 7.03 39.88
N LYS A 608 25.08 7.24 38.95
CA LYS A 608 25.27 7.30 37.49
C LYS A 608 24.76 8.63 36.92
N LEU A 609 25.42 9.14 35.88
CA LEU A 609 25.11 10.41 35.20
C LEU A 609 25.13 11.66 36.11
N GLY A 610 26.07 11.66 37.06
CA GLY A 610 26.27 12.79 37.99
C GLY A 610 25.27 12.77 39.14
N PRO A 611 25.33 13.76 40.06
CA PRO A 611 24.38 13.83 41.16
C PRO A 611 22.98 14.06 40.59
N ASN A 612 22.24 12.98 40.42
CA ASN A 612 20.83 12.97 40.02
C ASN A 612 19.97 12.72 41.26
N SER A 613 18.70 13.10 41.17
CA SER A 613 17.72 12.76 42.19
C SER A 613 16.38 12.51 41.51
N PRO A 614 15.76 11.34 41.70
CA PRO A 614 14.40 11.08 41.22
C PRO A 614 13.34 12.08 41.72
N ALA A 615 13.65 12.84 42.79
CA ALA A 615 12.77 13.87 43.35
C ALA A 615 13.08 15.29 42.85
N VAL A 616 14.18 15.48 42.11
CA VAL A 616 14.60 16.79 41.56
C VAL A 616 14.95 16.58 40.09
N PRO A 617 13.94 16.61 39.19
CA PRO A 617 14.11 16.23 37.79
C PRO A 617 15.05 17.15 36.99
N ASP A 618 15.37 18.34 37.49
CA ASP A 618 16.33 19.26 36.85
C ASP A 618 17.81 18.89 37.10
N LEU A 619 18.08 17.92 37.99
CA LEU A 619 19.44 17.45 38.29
C LEU A 619 19.77 16.13 37.59
N GLY A 620 20.85 16.13 36.82
CA GLY A 620 21.38 14.94 36.14
C GLY A 620 21.81 15.26 34.71
N GLN A 621 22.14 14.24 33.95
CA GLN A 621 22.42 14.33 32.50
C GLN A 621 21.90 13.07 31.81
N PRO A 622 21.49 13.12 30.54
CA PRO A 622 21.16 11.94 29.75
C PRO A 622 22.41 11.11 29.43
N PRO A 623 22.26 9.80 29.15
CA PRO A 623 23.35 8.99 28.63
C PRO A 623 23.89 9.61 27.34
N ALA A 624 25.21 9.64 27.20
CA ALA A 624 25.82 10.02 25.94
C ALA A 624 25.57 8.89 24.92
N PHE A 625 25.02 9.25 23.78
CA PHE A 625 24.49 8.28 22.82
C PHE A 625 24.95 8.60 21.41
N ALA A 626 25.40 7.57 20.68
CA ALA A 626 25.86 7.72 19.30
C ALA A 626 25.58 6.47 18.50
N ASN A 627 25.33 6.63 17.20
CA ASN A 627 25.16 5.51 16.27
C ASN A 627 26.54 4.88 15.95
N ASP A 628 26.60 3.57 15.74
CA ASP A 628 27.80 2.85 15.31
C ASP A 628 28.01 2.83 13.78
N LEU A 629 27.26 3.65 13.03
CA LEU A 629 27.19 3.73 11.57
C LEU A 629 26.57 2.48 10.91
N GLY A 630 25.99 1.59 11.70
CA GLY A 630 25.21 0.44 11.27
C GLY A 630 23.83 0.48 11.94
N SER A 631 23.44 -0.62 12.54
CA SER A 631 22.19 -0.75 13.30
C SER A 631 22.40 -0.72 14.82
N GLY A 632 23.63 -0.57 15.30
CA GLY A 632 23.96 -0.61 16.71
C GLY A 632 24.01 0.77 17.36
N ALA A 633 24.35 0.80 18.64
CA ALA A 633 24.48 2.05 19.38
C ALA A 633 25.64 2.02 20.38
N HIS A 634 26.21 3.18 20.62
CA HIS A 634 27.23 3.46 21.60
C HIS A 634 26.61 4.22 22.76
N VAL A 635 26.63 3.65 23.96
CA VAL A 635 26.12 4.30 25.18
C VAL A 635 27.28 4.56 26.12
N ALA A 636 27.41 5.80 26.60
CA ALA A 636 28.39 6.18 27.60
C ALA A 636 27.74 6.95 28.76
N TRP A 637 28.29 6.78 29.97
CA TRP A 637 27.78 7.41 31.19
C TRP A 637 28.91 7.66 32.19
N ALA A 638 28.71 8.63 33.09
CA ALA A 638 29.56 8.80 34.26
C ALA A 638 29.10 7.88 35.40
N ASP A 639 30.02 7.24 36.11
CA ASP A 639 29.72 6.27 37.18
C ASP A 639 30.67 6.42 38.37
N THR A 640 30.17 6.41 39.60
CA THR A 640 31.01 6.42 40.83
C THR A 640 31.77 5.12 41.07
N ASN A 641 31.49 4.07 40.29
CA ASN A 641 32.22 2.82 40.23
C ASN A 641 33.11 2.73 38.97
N LYS A 642 33.93 1.68 38.90
CA LYS A 642 34.81 1.37 37.77
C LYS A 642 34.10 0.51 36.72
N CYS A 643 32.96 1.00 36.21
CA CYS A 643 32.12 0.31 35.21
C CYS A 643 31.83 -1.15 35.58
N SER A 644 31.60 -1.38 36.87
CA SER A 644 31.40 -2.68 37.53
C SER A 644 30.97 -2.44 38.98
N GLU A 645 30.76 -3.49 39.77
CA GLU A 645 30.46 -3.38 41.22
C GLU A 645 31.61 -2.77 42.06
N ILE A 646 32.76 -2.46 41.45
CA ILE A 646 33.95 -1.97 42.15
C ILE A 646 33.88 -0.45 42.29
N SER A 647 33.67 0.04 43.51
CA SER A 647 33.70 1.48 43.82
C SER A 647 35.01 2.17 43.42
N ASN A 648 34.90 3.39 42.88
CA ASN A 648 36.03 4.25 42.55
C ASN A 648 36.34 5.31 43.64
N GLY A 649 35.85 5.08 44.87
CA GLY A 649 36.16 5.95 46.01
C GLY A 649 35.55 7.36 45.91
N GLY A 650 34.39 7.49 45.26
CA GLY A 650 33.64 8.74 45.13
C GLY A 650 34.08 9.64 43.97
N SER A 651 35.03 9.21 43.13
CA SER A 651 35.32 9.87 41.85
C SER A 651 34.54 9.22 40.71
N TYR A 652 34.01 10.02 39.79
CA TYR A 652 33.33 9.48 38.60
C TYR A 652 34.35 8.89 37.61
N THR A 653 33.95 7.79 36.98
CA THR A 653 34.61 7.09 35.87
C THR A 653 33.73 7.26 34.64
N LEU A 654 34.32 7.49 33.47
CA LEU A 654 33.58 7.41 32.21
C LEU A 654 33.48 5.94 31.78
N CYS A 655 32.24 5.45 31.71
CA CYS A 655 31.89 4.11 31.26
C CYS A 655 31.28 4.16 29.86
N TYR A 656 31.46 3.06 29.13
CA TYR A 656 31.04 2.96 27.73
C TYR A 656 30.71 1.50 27.41
N VAL A 657 29.64 1.31 26.65
CA VAL A 657 29.28 0.04 26.02
C VAL A 657 28.99 0.26 24.54
N HIS A 658 29.29 -0.76 23.74
CA HIS A 658 28.82 -0.87 22.37
C HIS A 658 27.74 -1.94 22.32
N ILE A 659 26.53 -1.51 21.98
CA ILE A 659 25.36 -2.35 21.79
C ILE A 659 25.33 -2.74 20.32
N LEU A 660 25.58 -4.01 20.07
CA LEU A 660 25.53 -4.61 18.74
C LEU A 660 24.13 -5.19 18.55
N THR A 661 23.37 -4.62 17.63
CA THR A 661 22.15 -5.26 17.14
C THR A 661 22.54 -6.12 15.95
N GLY A 662 22.08 -7.37 15.92
CA GLY A 662 22.40 -8.23 14.78
C GLY A 662 21.74 -7.72 13.50
N LEU A 663 22.35 -8.03 12.37
CA LEU A 663 21.86 -7.78 11.03
C LEU A 663 21.78 -9.09 10.26
N VAL A 664 20.84 -9.16 9.34
CA VAL A 664 20.77 -10.18 8.30
C VAL A 664 20.46 -9.50 6.99
N GLU A 665 21.03 -10.01 5.91
CA GLU A 665 20.75 -9.52 4.56
C GLU A 665 20.43 -10.71 3.66
N VAL A 666 19.36 -10.59 2.88
CA VAL A 666 18.95 -11.50 1.82
C VAL A 666 19.08 -10.75 0.48
N ALA A 667 20.22 -10.91 -0.18
CA ALA A 667 20.51 -10.22 -1.43
C ALA A 667 20.36 -11.13 -2.65
N LEU A 668 20.05 -10.54 -3.81
CA LEU A 668 20.25 -11.21 -5.11
C LEU A 668 21.74 -11.11 -5.49
N ASP A 669 22.26 -12.11 -6.18
CA ASP A 669 23.63 -12.03 -6.72
C ASP A 669 23.77 -10.83 -7.70
N GLU A 670 24.98 -10.25 -7.82
CA GLU A 670 25.21 -9.02 -8.61
C GLU A 670 24.73 -9.10 -10.08
N SER A 671 24.70 -10.30 -10.66
CA SER A 671 24.24 -10.53 -12.04
C SER A 671 22.78 -10.97 -12.15
N GLU A 672 22.09 -11.17 -11.03
CA GLU A 672 20.74 -11.72 -10.97
C GLU A 672 19.68 -10.62 -10.99
N THR A 673 18.55 -10.87 -11.65
CA THR A 673 17.45 -9.90 -11.71
C THR A 673 16.29 -10.34 -10.84
N TYR A 674 15.57 -9.38 -10.26
CA TYR A 674 14.40 -9.69 -9.42
C TYR A 674 13.18 -10.15 -10.25
N TYR A 675 13.22 -10.04 -11.58
CA TYR A 675 12.12 -10.33 -12.49
C TYR A 675 12.51 -11.36 -13.56
N HIS A 676 11.78 -12.46 -13.66
CA HIS A 676 11.97 -13.48 -14.70
C HIS A 676 10.67 -13.75 -15.47
N THR A 677 10.80 -14.15 -16.74
CA THR A 677 9.69 -14.68 -17.56
C THR A 677 10.00 -16.13 -17.91
N ILE A 678 9.03 -17.01 -17.73
CA ILE A 678 9.12 -18.44 -18.06
C ILE A 678 7.86 -18.94 -18.76
N GLU A 679 7.97 -20.05 -19.48
CA GLU A 679 6.81 -20.71 -20.08
C GLU A 679 6.14 -21.72 -19.11
N PRO A 680 4.88 -22.12 -19.35
CA PRO A 680 4.20 -23.15 -18.57
C PRO A 680 4.99 -24.47 -18.48
N GLY A 681 5.18 -24.95 -17.25
CA GLY A 681 5.91 -26.18 -16.94
C GLY A 681 7.43 -26.01 -16.81
N GLU A 682 7.97 -24.85 -17.22
CA GLU A 682 9.37 -24.49 -17.03
C GLU A 682 9.67 -24.08 -15.58
N GLN A 683 10.96 -23.93 -15.29
CA GLN A 683 11.45 -23.47 -14.00
C GLN A 683 12.57 -22.45 -14.21
N THR A 684 12.66 -21.50 -13.29
CA THR A 684 13.77 -20.56 -13.19
C THR A 684 14.43 -20.65 -11.82
N LEU A 685 15.63 -20.11 -11.72
CA LEU A 685 16.42 -20.01 -10.49
C LEU A 685 16.70 -18.54 -10.22
N TYR A 686 16.52 -18.12 -8.98
CA TYR A 686 17.07 -16.86 -8.47
C TYR A 686 18.28 -17.21 -7.62
N ASN A 687 19.47 -16.77 -8.03
CA ASN A 687 20.67 -16.89 -7.22
C ASN A 687 20.70 -15.77 -6.18
N MET A 688 20.88 -16.15 -4.93
CA MET A 688 20.74 -15.26 -3.79
C MET A 688 21.85 -15.56 -2.77
N THR A 689 22.08 -14.62 -1.87
CA THR A 689 22.91 -14.85 -0.69
C THR A 689 22.12 -14.49 0.55
N ILE A 690 22.40 -15.21 1.63
CA ILE A 690 22.08 -14.76 2.98
C ILE A 690 23.39 -14.41 3.68
N SER A 691 23.49 -13.22 4.24
CA SER A 691 24.67 -12.75 4.94
C SER A 691 24.33 -12.21 6.32
N ASN A 692 25.32 -12.21 7.21
CA ASN A 692 25.26 -11.50 8.48
C ASN A 692 26.28 -10.35 8.42
N PRO A 693 25.87 -9.13 8.02
CA PRO A 693 26.78 -8.00 7.87
C PRO A 693 27.09 -7.29 9.21
N THR A 694 26.64 -7.82 10.35
CA THR A 694 26.80 -7.18 11.67
C THR A 694 28.26 -6.81 11.94
N PRO A 695 28.58 -5.53 12.19
CA PRO A 695 29.92 -5.10 12.55
C PRO A 695 30.37 -5.73 13.88
N GLY A 696 31.64 -6.13 13.98
CA GLY A 696 32.23 -6.57 15.25
C GLY A 696 32.86 -7.96 15.21
N PRO A 697 33.27 -8.49 16.38
CA PRO A 697 33.91 -9.81 16.46
C PRO A 697 32.95 -10.92 16.03
N ALA A 698 33.33 -11.68 15.00
CA ALA A 698 32.47 -12.66 14.32
C ALA A 698 31.74 -13.65 15.24
N GLU A 699 32.34 -14.03 16.37
CA GLU A 699 31.74 -14.95 17.35
C GLU A 699 30.70 -14.29 18.27
N LEU A 700 30.81 -12.98 18.53
CA LEU A 700 29.87 -12.25 19.39
C LEU A 700 28.57 -11.93 18.65
N VAL A 701 28.68 -11.60 17.37
CA VAL A 701 27.55 -11.24 16.49
C VAL A 701 26.97 -12.44 15.74
N ALA A 702 27.43 -13.66 16.05
CA ALA A 702 26.94 -14.86 15.41
C ALA A 702 25.48 -15.13 15.80
N ASP A 703 24.67 -15.49 14.81
CA ASP A 703 23.24 -15.70 15.00
C ASP A 703 22.69 -16.84 14.15
N THR A 704 21.46 -17.26 14.45
CA THR A 704 20.74 -18.30 13.73
C THR A 704 19.44 -17.74 13.17
N PHE A 705 19.20 -17.97 11.88
CA PHE A 705 18.07 -17.42 11.15
C PHE A 705 17.12 -18.52 10.67
N THR A 706 15.83 -18.23 10.70
CA THR A 706 14.76 -18.95 9.99
C THR A 706 14.63 -18.31 8.62
N VAL A 707 14.72 -19.09 7.54
CA VAL A 707 14.49 -18.57 6.18
C VAL A 707 13.23 -19.18 5.62
N THR A 708 12.27 -18.33 5.24
CA THR A 708 10.93 -18.71 4.79
C THR A 708 10.59 -18.08 3.45
N MET A 709 9.62 -18.66 2.74
CA MET A 709 9.10 -18.14 1.46
C MET A 709 7.62 -17.77 1.63
N LYS A 710 7.28 -16.51 1.39
CA LYS A 710 5.92 -15.97 1.45
C LYS A 710 5.40 -15.69 0.02
N GLY A 711 4.08 -15.70 -0.17
CA GLY A 711 3.45 -15.27 -1.43
C GLY A 711 3.38 -16.30 -2.56
N VAL A 712 3.68 -17.58 -2.33
CA VAL A 712 3.66 -18.61 -3.38
C VAL A 712 2.22 -18.83 -3.92
N PRO A 713 1.94 -18.57 -5.22
CA PRO A 713 0.60 -18.76 -5.78
C PRO A 713 0.18 -20.23 -5.86
N ASN A 714 -1.13 -20.46 -6.00
CA ASN A 714 -1.66 -21.81 -6.14
C ASN A 714 -1.14 -22.50 -7.42
N ASN A 715 -0.83 -23.80 -7.35
CA ASN A 715 -0.24 -24.62 -8.43
C ASN A 715 1.21 -24.30 -8.82
N TRP A 716 1.81 -23.24 -8.29
CA TRP A 716 3.25 -23.01 -8.41
C TRP A 716 4.00 -23.89 -7.43
N THR A 717 5.22 -24.29 -7.79
CA THR A 717 6.10 -25.03 -6.88
C THR A 717 7.39 -24.26 -6.67
N VAL A 718 7.66 -23.89 -5.42
CA VAL A 718 8.81 -23.08 -5.02
C VAL A 718 9.60 -23.84 -3.97
N SER A 719 10.93 -23.80 -4.06
CA SER A 719 11.81 -24.44 -3.08
C SER A 719 13.14 -23.69 -2.99
N LEU A 720 13.64 -23.51 -1.78
CA LEU A 720 14.92 -22.85 -1.49
C LEU A 720 16.00 -23.89 -1.21
N PHE A 721 17.24 -23.65 -1.66
CA PHE A 721 18.36 -24.58 -1.50
C PHE A 721 19.66 -23.85 -1.17
N PHE A 722 20.54 -24.50 -0.41
CA PHE A 722 21.94 -24.07 -0.34
C PHE A 722 22.68 -24.39 -1.64
N THR A 723 23.40 -23.43 -2.20
CA THR A 723 24.12 -23.60 -3.48
C THR A 723 25.29 -24.58 -3.35
N THR A 724 25.89 -24.67 -2.17
CA THR A 724 27.10 -25.47 -1.92
C THR A 724 26.84 -26.98 -1.96
N ASN A 725 25.68 -27.44 -1.50
CA ASN A 725 25.38 -28.87 -1.31
C ASN A 725 24.00 -29.28 -1.85
N HIS A 726 23.21 -28.36 -2.40
CA HIS A 726 21.86 -28.57 -2.93
C HIS A 726 20.87 -29.18 -1.92
N THR A 727 21.09 -28.97 -0.61
CA THR A 727 20.13 -29.40 0.40
C THR A 727 19.01 -28.36 0.51
N PRO A 728 17.73 -28.80 0.58
CA PRO A 728 16.60 -27.89 0.69
C PRO A 728 16.61 -27.15 2.04
N ILE A 729 16.21 -25.89 2.00
CA ILE A 729 15.99 -25.04 3.16
C ILE A 729 14.47 -24.99 3.40
N PHE A 730 14.04 -25.46 4.55
CA PHE A 730 12.66 -25.38 5.03
C PHE A 730 12.56 -24.35 6.16
N ASP A 731 11.37 -23.89 6.49
CA ASP A 731 11.12 -22.98 7.62
C ASP A 731 11.70 -23.50 8.95
N SER A 732 11.80 -24.83 9.12
CA SER A 732 12.41 -25.45 10.31
C SER A 732 13.95 -25.61 10.23
N THR A 733 14.60 -25.11 9.18
CA THR A 733 16.04 -25.27 8.95
C THR A 733 16.79 -24.08 9.53
N PRO A 734 17.50 -24.24 10.66
CA PRO A 734 18.27 -23.15 11.23
C PRO A 734 19.48 -22.83 10.35
N VAL A 735 19.62 -21.57 9.93
CA VAL A 735 20.77 -21.06 9.18
C VAL A 735 21.67 -20.29 10.12
N PHE A 736 22.80 -20.88 10.51
CA PHE A 736 23.76 -20.24 11.41
C PHE A 736 24.78 -19.41 10.62
N LEU A 737 24.95 -18.14 10.98
CA LEU A 737 25.88 -17.19 10.36
C LEU A 737 26.70 -16.48 11.44
N ARG A 738 28.03 -16.55 11.36
CA ARG A 738 28.90 -15.65 12.13
C ARG A 738 28.95 -14.27 11.50
N GLY A 739 29.45 -13.26 12.21
CA GLY A 739 29.66 -11.94 11.65
C GLY A 739 30.55 -11.98 10.40
N GLY A 740 30.04 -11.43 9.30
CA GLY A 740 30.66 -11.43 7.98
C GLY A 740 30.53 -12.74 7.19
N ASP A 741 29.85 -13.78 7.72
CA ASP A 741 29.58 -14.99 6.93
C ASP A 741 28.55 -14.66 5.84
N VAL A 742 28.83 -15.14 4.62
CA VAL A 742 27.92 -15.09 3.46
C VAL A 742 27.70 -16.51 2.97
N ILE A 743 26.44 -16.93 2.91
CA ILE A 743 26.05 -18.24 2.41
C ILE A 743 25.27 -18.07 1.10
N PRO A 744 25.76 -18.63 -0.03
CA PRO A 744 25.02 -18.64 -1.27
C PRO A 744 23.88 -19.67 -1.22
N MET A 745 22.71 -19.23 -1.65
CA MET A 745 21.50 -20.03 -1.81
C MET A 745 20.85 -19.75 -3.17
N TYR A 746 19.91 -20.58 -3.58
CA TYR A 746 19.09 -20.28 -4.74
C TYR A 746 17.66 -20.69 -4.50
N MET A 747 16.74 -19.87 -5.00
CA MET A 747 15.31 -20.18 -5.03
C MET A 747 14.96 -20.76 -6.39
N ARG A 748 14.37 -21.96 -6.39
CA ARG A 748 13.84 -22.58 -7.60
C ARG A 748 12.34 -22.38 -7.67
N VAL A 749 11.91 -21.67 -8.70
CA VAL A 749 10.50 -21.39 -8.99
C VAL A 749 10.10 -22.18 -10.22
N ARG A 750 9.03 -22.96 -10.13
CA ARG A 750 8.50 -23.73 -11.25
C ARG A 750 7.04 -23.38 -11.50
N ALA A 751 6.76 -22.98 -12.74
CA ALA A 751 5.43 -22.64 -13.21
C ALA A 751 4.50 -23.87 -13.23
N PRO A 752 3.18 -23.66 -13.14
CA PRO A 752 2.17 -24.68 -13.38
C PRO A 752 2.41 -25.43 -14.70
N SER A 753 1.97 -26.69 -14.77
CA SER A 753 2.11 -27.47 -16.00
C SER A 753 1.26 -26.91 -17.15
N ILE A 754 1.57 -27.32 -18.38
CA ILE A 754 0.79 -26.98 -19.60
C ILE A 754 -0.70 -27.35 -19.52
N TYR A 755 -1.11 -28.20 -18.56
CA TYR A 755 -2.51 -28.60 -18.33
C TYR A 755 -3.22 -27.74 -17.25
N GLN A 756 -2.47 -26.93 -16.51
CA GLN A 756 -2.95 -26.11 -15.40
C GLN A 756 -2.85 -24.62 -15.70
N ALA A 757 -1.99 -24.22 -16.64
CA ALA A 757 -1.87 -22.86 -17.11
C ALA A 757 -3.03 -22.50 -18.05
N HIS A 758 -3.71 -21.38 -17.78
CA HIS A 758 -4.87 -20.93 -18.54
C HIS A 758 -4.73 -19.49 -19.09
N SER A 759 -3.91 -18.68 -18.44
CA SER A 759 -3.61 -17.29 -18.82
C SER A 759 -2.29 -16.89 -18.17
N ASP A 760 -1.75 -15.75 -18.58
CA ASP A 760 -0.60 -15.15 -17.90
C ASP A 760 -0.87 -15.02 -16.40
N GLU A 761 0.11 -15.42 -15.60
CA GLU A 761 0.06 -15.33 -14.13
C GLU A 761 1.40 -14.84 -13.60
N LEU A 762 1.36 -13.84 -12.73
CA LEU A 762 2.55 -13.29 -12.06
C LEU A 762 2.68 -13.90 -10.67
N ALA A 763 3.77 -14.64 -10.43
CA ALA A 763 4.13 -15.13 -9.11
C ALA A 763 4.99 -14.11 -8.36
N THR A 764 4.42 -13.56 -7.29
CA THR A 764 5.08 -12.60 -6.38
C THR A 764 5.55 -13.32 -5.13
N ILE A 765 6.84 -13.64 -5.05
CA ILE A 765 7.41 -14.47 -3.98
C ILE A 765 8.44 -13.65 -3.19
N THR A 766 8.31 -13.66 -1.87
CA THR A 766 9.25 -12.98 -0.95
C THR A 766 10.02 -14.02 -0.15
N VAL A 767 11.35 -13.92 -0.14
CA VAL A 767 12.22 -14.71 0.75
C VAL A 767 12.50 -13.86 1.99
N SER A 768 12.16 -14.39 3.16
CA SER A 768 12.28 -13.68 4.45
C SER A 768 13.23 -14.44 5.37
N ALA A 769 14.23 -13.76 5.91
CA ALA A 769 15.13 -14.29 6.95
C ALA A 769 14.82 -13.59 8.28
N VAL A 770 14.66 -14.35 9.36
CA VAL A 770 14.32 -13.82 10.70
C VAL A 770 15.19 -14.50 11.76
N SER A 771 15.81 -13.74 12.66
CA SER A 771 16.64 -14.29 13.75
C SER A 771 15.84 -15.08 14.77
N TYR A 772 16.49 -16.05 15.40
CA TYR A 772 15.97 -16.81 16.54
C TYR A 772 16.07 -16.04 17.86
N LYS A 773 17.04 -15.15 17.99
CA LYS A 773 17.30 -14.40 19.24
C LYS A 773 16.37 -13.21 19.35
N ASP A 774 16.17 -12.52 18.24
CA ASP A 774 15.43 -11.28 18.19
C ASP A 774 14.67 -11.18 16.86
N PRO A 775 13.33 -11.33 16.86
CA PRO A 775 12.51 -11.21 15.65
C PRO A 775 12.67 -9.88 14.92
N ALA A 776 13.18 -8.83 15.58
CA ALA A 776 13.55 -7.56 14.98
C ALA A 776 14.63 -7.69 13.90
N ILE A 777 15.51 -8.68 14.04
CA ILE A 777 16.59 -8.91 13.09
C ILE A 777 16.02 -9.76 11.96
N GLN A 778 15.52 -9.08 10.94
CA GLN A 778 14.97 -9.70 9.75
C GLN A 778 15.31 -8.91 8.49
N ASP A 779 15.26 -9.59 7.35
CA ASP A 779 15.34 -8.97 6.03
C ASP A 779 14.48 -9.76 5.03
N GLU A 780 13.93 -9.06 4.05
CA GLU A 780 13.03 -9.61 3.06
C GLU A 780 13.43 -9.22 1.63
N ARG A 781 13.41 -10.21 0.73
CA ARG A 781 13.71 -10.00 -0.69
C ARG A 781 12.57 -10.44 -1.59
N LEU A 782 11.98 -9.48 -2.29
CA LEU A 782 10.94 -9.68 -3.30
C LEU A 782 11.51 -10.19 -4.63
N THR A 783 10.84 -11.18 -5.21
CA THR A 783 11.08 -11.71 -6.57
C THR A 783 9.77 -11.86 -7.33
N LEU A 784 9.81 -11.65 -8.65
CA LEU A 784 8.66 -11.65 -9.55
C LEU A 784 8.89 -12.60 -10.73
N THR A 785 8.05 -13.62 -10.89
CA THR A 785 8.13 -14.53 -12.04
C THR A 785 6.83 -14.48 -12.86
N LEU A 786 6.89 -14.03 -14.10
CA LEU A 786 5.75 -14.06 -15.03
C LEU A 786 5.74 -15.39 -15.79
N MET A 787 4.64 -16.13 -15.70
CA MET A 787 4.33 -17.22 -16.63
C MET A 787 3.65 -16.64 -17.87
N ASP A 788 4.27 -16.81 -19.03
CA ASP A 788 3.78 -16.32 -20.34
C ASP A 788 3.02 -17.43 -21.08
N VAL A 789 1.71 -17.28 -21.22
CA VAL A 789 0.80 -18.27 -21.83
C VAL A 789 0.38 -17.81 -23.22
N VAL A 790 0.75 -18.60 -24.23
CA VAL A 790 0.43 -18.34 -25.63
C VAL A 790 -0.53 -19.40 -26.16
N HIS A 791 -1.66 -18.96 -26.70
CA HIS A 791 -2.64 -19.79 -27.41
C HIS A 791 -2.49 -19.62 -28.92
N GLY A 792 -2.64 -20.69 -29.70
CA GLY A 792 -2.61 -20.57 -31.17
C GLY A 792 -3.04 -21.81 -31.93
N ILE A 793 -3.65 -21.59 -33.09
CA ILE A 793 -4.12 -22.64 -34.02
C ILE A 793 -3.59 -22.40 -35.42
N ASN A 794 -3.24 -23.48 -36.11
CA ASN A 794 -2.95 -23.46 -37.54
C ASN A 794 -3.68 -24.61 -38.25
N LEU A 795 -4.40 -24.29 -39.32
CA LEU A 795 -5.17 -25.19 -40.17
C LEU A 795 -4.52 -25.29 -41.55
N ASP A 796 -4.11 -26.51 -41.91
CA ASP A 796 -3.49 -26.78 -43.20
C ASP A 796 -4.19 -27.94 -43.92
N THR A 797 -4.02 -28.04 -45.24
CA THR A 797 -4.52 -29.16 -46.05
C THR A 797 -3.55 -29.56 -47.14
N SER A 798 -3.48 -30.86 -47.42
CA SER A 798 -2.67 -31.39 -48.53
C SER A 798 -3.09 -30.87 -49.92
N HIS A 799 -4.35 -30.45 -50.07
CA HIS A 799 -4.91 -29.88 -51.29
C HIS A 799 -6.14 -29.04 -50.96
N PHE A 800 -6.30 -27.92 -51.67
CA PHE A 800 -7.41 -26.97 -51.47
C PHE A 800 -8.51 -27.11 -52.53
N GLN A 801 -8.36 -27.99 -53.53
CA GLN A 801 -9.31 -28.15 -54.63
C GLN A 801 -9.58 -29.62 -54.93
N VAL A 802 -10.86 -29.99 -55.09
CA VAL A 802 -11.30 -31.34 -55.48
C VAL A 802 -12.35 -31.28 -56.58
N ASP A 803 -12.20 -32.13 -57.60
CA ASP A 803 -13.22 -32.37 -58.64
C ASP A 803 -14.08 -33.59 -58.28
N VAL A 804 -15.41 -33.42 -58.26
CA VAL A 804 -16.38 -34.49 -57.98
C VAL A 804 -17.51 -34.50 -59.02
N GLU A 805 -18.12 -35.68 -59.26
CA GLU A 805 -19.37 -35.76 -60.03
C GLU A 805 -20.58 -35.55 -59.10
N GLN A 806 -21.70 -35.08 -59.66
CA GLN A 806 -22.98 -34.96 -58.92
C GLN A 806 -23.34 -36.26 -58.16
N GLY A 807 -23.62 -36.13 -56.85
CA GLY A 807 -23.95 -37.26 -55.97
C GLY A 807 -22.76 -37.98 -55.33
N GLN A 808 -21.53 -37.55 -55.59
CA GLN A 808 -20.33 -38.05 -54.91
C GLN A 808 -19.97 -37.19 -53.68
N SER A 809 -19.01 -37.64 -52.89
CA SER A 809 -18.44 -36.85 -51.79
C SER A 809 -17.05 -36.33 -52.13
N ALA A 810 -16.76 -35.08 -51.80
CA ALA A 810 -15.40 -34.54 -51.77
C ALA A 810 -14.76 -34.86 -50.41
N ILE A 811 -13.46 -35.14 -50.39
CA ILE A 811 -12.73 -35.46 -49.17
C ILE A 811 -11.48 -34.58 -49.12
N PHE A 812 -11.32 -33.82 -48.05
CA PHE A 812 -10.12 -33.03 -47.77
C PHE A 812 -9.40 -33.61 -46.54
N SER A 813 -8.07 -33.59 -46.54
CA SER A 813 -7.25 -34.01 -45.39
C SER A 813 -6.76 -32.78 -44.66
N ILE A 814 -7.45 -32.41 -43.58
CA ILE A 814 -7.18 -31.21 -42.78
C ILE A 814 -6.23 -31.56 -41.63
N THR A 815 -5.12 -30.86 -41.53
CA THR A 815 -4.19 -30.94 -40.40
C THR A 815 -4.42 -29.75 -39.49
N VAL A 816 -4.76 -30.02 -38.24
CA VAL A 816 -4.90 -29.01 -37.18
C VAL A 816 -3.66 -29.09 -36.30
N THR A 817 -2.99 -27.96 -36.07
CA THR A 817 -1.79 -27.86 -35.24
C THR A 817 -2.02 -26.86 -34.10
N ASN A 818 -1.69 -27.25 -32.88
CA ASN A 818 -1.55 -26.32 -31.76
C ASN A 818 -0.22 -25.58 -31.89
N THR A 819 -0.25 -24.26 -32.09
CA THR A 819 0.95 -23.42 -32.18
C THR A 819 1.23 -22.65 -30.88
N GLY A 820 0.41 -22.85 -29.85
CA GLY A 820 0.61 -22.29 -28.51
C GLY A 820 1.53 -23.15 -27.63
N ASN A 821 1.83 -22.66 -26.43
CA ASN A 821 2.70 -23.32 -25.45
C ASN A 821 1.93 -24.04 -24.33
N VAL A 822 0.60 -24.11 -24.40
CA VAL A 822 -0.27 -24.84 -23.46
C VAL A 822 -1.16 -25.88 -24.13
N TYR A 823 -1.66 -26.83 -23.34
CA TYR A 823 -2.71 -27.74 -23.77
C TYR A 823 -3.97 -26.93 -24.08
N ASP A 824 -4.51 -27.09 -25.28
CA ASP A 824 -5.66 -26.33 -25.74
C ASP A 824 -6.72 -27.22 -26.38
N THR A 825 -7.94 -26.72 -26.39
CA THR A 825 -9.06 -27.31 -27.12
C THR A 825 -9.49 -26.35 -28.20
N PHE A 826 -9.45 -26.82 -29.44
CA PHE A 826 -9.89 -26.06 -30.61
C PHE A 826 -11.33 -26.40 -30.94
N ALA A 827 -12.14 -25.38 -31.20
CA ALA A 827 -13.54 -25.52 -31.59
C ALA A 827 -13.76 -25.16 -33.06
N PHE A 828 -14.78 -25.77 -33.66
CA PHE A 828 -15.21 -25.55 -35.04
C PHE A 828 -16.73 -25.38 -35.08
N TYR A 829 -17.24 -24.62 -36.05
CA TYR A 829 -18.67 -24.44 -36.21
C TYR A 829 -19.40 -25.77 -36.51
N ASP A 830 -20.51 -26.04 -35.83
CA ASP A 830 -21.31 -27.25 -36.03
C ASP A 830 -22.17 -27.13 -37.31
N PRO A 831 -21.90 -27.95 -38.36
CA PRO A 831 -22.60 -27.87 -39.65
C PRO A 831 -24.07 -28.31 -39.59
N SER A 832 -24.53 -28.90 -38.48
CA SER A 832 -25.94 -29.26 -38.29
C SER A 832 -26.80 -28.06 -37.86
N THR A 833 -26.18 -26.99 -37.38
CA THR A 833 -26.85 -25.76 -36.93
C THR A 833 -26.99 -24.76 -38.06
N LEU A 834 -27.97 -23.85 -37.96
CA LEU A 834 -28.17 -22.79 -38.95
C LEU A 834 -26.96 -21.84 -39.01
N GLU A 835 -26.38 -21.53 -37.85
CA GLU A 835 -25.19 -20.70 -37.73
C GLU A 835 -23.99 -21.34 -38.42
N GLY A 836 -23.72 -22.62 -38.14
CA GLY A 836 -22.64 -23.33 -38.83
C GLY A 836 -22.87 -23.41 -40.33
N GLN A 837 -24.07 -23.68 -40.82
CA GLN A 837 -24.33 -23.71 -42.27
C GLN A 837 -23.98 -22.38 -42.96
N VAL A 838 -24.19 -21.25 -42.28
CA VAL A 838 -23.80 -19.92 -42.77
C VAL A 838 -22.30 -19.74 -42.72
N GLU A 839 -21.66 -20.06 -41.59
CA GLU A 839 -20.21 -19.87 -41.39
C GLU A 839 -19.35 -20.73 -42.32
N TRP A 840 -19.82 -21.94 -42.64
CA TRP A 840 -19.19 -22.83 -43.63
C TRP A 840 -19.50 -22.44 -45.09
N ALA A 841 -20.41 -21.48 -45.32
CA ALA A 841 -20.92 -21.07 -46.63
C ALA A 841 -21.54 -22.21 -47.45
N LEU A 842 -22.32 -23.09 -46.81
CA LEU A 842 -22.83 -24.30 -47.45
C LEU A 842 -23.96 -24.03 -48.45
N PRO A 843 -23.87 -24.54 -49.70
CA PRO A 843 -25.01 -24.57 -50.60
C PRO A 843 -26.12 -25.48 -50.07
N PHE A 844 -27.36 -25.16 -50.43
CA PHE A 844 -28.53 -25.90 -49.97
C PHE A 844 -28.44 -27.40 -50.31
N GLY A 845 -28.65 -28.27 -49.31
CA GLY A 845 -28.65 -29.73 -49.45
C GLY A 845 -27.27 -30.39 -49.40
N TRP A 846 -26.19 -29.64 -49.19
CA TRP A 846 -24.86 -30.19 -48.94
C TRP A 846 -24.71 -30.61 -47.48
N GLY A 847 -23.90 -31.64 -47.23
CA GLY A 847 -23.62 -32.15 -45.88
C GLY A 847 -22.13 -32.13 -45.60
N ILE A 848 -21.75 -31.81 -44.36
CA ILE A 848 -20.37 -31.86 -43.87
C ILE A 848 -20.26 -32.86 -42.72
N THR A 849 -19.16 -33.61 -42.71
CA THR A 849 -18.74 -34.42 -41.55
C THR A 849 -17.32 -34.03 -41.15
N PHE A 850 -17.19 -33.37 -40.00
CA PHE A 850 -15.94 -32.95 -39.36
C PHE A 850 -16.14 -32.87 -37.83
N PRO A 851 -15.12 -33.13 -36.98
CA PRO A 851 -15.25 -32.94 -35.53
C PRO A 851 -15.56 -31.48 -35.18
N THR A 852 -16.39 -31.26 -34.17
CA THR A 852 -16.72 -29.92 -33.66
C THR A 852 -15.71 -29.40 -32.63
N SER A 853 -14.89 -30.28 -32.07
CA SER A 853 -13.77 -29.90 -31.20
C SER A 853 -12.61 -30.90 -31.26
N LEU A 854 -11.41 -30.43 -30.97
CA LEU A 854 -10.19 -31.24 -30.90
C LEU A 854 -9.25 -30.68 -29.84
N SER A 855 -8.77 -31.52 -28.92
CA SER A 855 -7.78 -31.10 -27.92
C SER A 855 -6.40 -31.64 -28.27
N LEU A 856 -5.39 -30.79 -28.16
CA LEU A 856 -4.02 -31.06 -28.59
C LEU A 856 -3.03 -30.49 -27.57
N ASP A 857 -1.96 -31.24 -27.32
CA ASP A 857 -0.77 -30.73 -26.64
C ASP A 857 -0.05 -29.69 -27.54
N PRO A 858 0.81 -28.83 -26.98
CA PRO A 858 1.68 -27.92 -27.75
C PRO A 858 2.44 -28.65 -28.87
N ASP A 859 2.58 -28.01 -30.02
CA ASP A 859 3.22 -28.53 -31.25
C ASP A 859 2.60 -29.82 -31.83
N GLN A 860 1.52 -30.34 -31.23
CA GLN A 860 0.86 -31.53 -31.73
C GLN A 860 0.02 -31.19 -32.96
N SER A 861 0.29 -31.89 -34.06
CA SER A 861 -0.54 -31.86 -35.26
C SER A 861 -1.38 -33.12 -35.38
N VAL A 862 -2.66 -32.96 -35.73
CA VAL A 862 -3.57 -34.08 -35.97
C VAL A 862 -4.31 -33.87 -37.29
N THR A 863 -4.24 -34.88 -38.16
CA THR A 863 -4.97 -34.87 -39.44
C THR A 863 -6.34 -35.55 -39.30
N ARG A 864 -7.37 -34.92 -39.85
CA ARG A 864 -8.75 -35.41 -39.93
C ARG A 864 -9.29 -35.25 -41.34
N ASN A 865 -10.10 -36.22 -41.77
CA ASN A 865 -10.75 -36.16 -43.08
C ASN A 865 -12.03 -35.35 -42.95
N LEU A 866 -12.12 -34.26 -43.70
CA LEU A 866 -13.33 -33.49 -43.91
C LEU A 866 -14.05 -34.08 -45.13
N GLN A 867 -15.23 -34.66 -44.91
CA GLN A 867 -16.08 -35.18 -45.97
C GLN A 867 -17.21 -34.22 -46.27
N VAL A 868 -17.37 -33.86 -47.54
CA VAL A 868 -18.44 -32.99 -48.05
C VAL A 868 -19.31 -33.79 -49.01
N SER A 869 -20.58 -34.02 -48.68
CA SER A 869 -21.52 -34.74 -49.53
C SER A 869 -22.27 -33.80 -50.46
N VAL A 870 -22.11 -33.98 -51.77
CA VAL A 870 -22.76 -33.16 -52.80
C VAL A 870 -24.06 -33.85 -53.27
N PRO A 871 -25.22 -33.16 -53.25
CA PRO A 871 -26.47 -33.77 -53.71
C PRO A 871 -26.48 -34.01 -55.22
N THR A 872 -27.23 -35.03 -55.68
CA THR A 872 -27.34 -35.37 -57.11
C THR A 872 -28.04 -34.31 -57.95
N SER A 873 -28.79 -33.39 -57.32
CA SER A 873 -29.47 -32.26 -57.96
C SER A 873 -28.59 -31.02 -58.12
N GLN A 874 -27.33 -31.06 -57.67
CA GLN A 874 -26.44 -29.90 -57.68
C GLN A 874 -26.05 -29.52 -59.12
N GLU A 875 -26.31 -28.30 -59.57
CA GLU A 875 -25.85 -27.82 -60.88
C GLU A 875 -24.31 -27.81 -60.98
N PRO A 876 -23.72 -28.15 -62.14
CA PRO A 876 -22.28 -28.12 -62.35
C PRO A 876 -21.70 -26.72 -62.15
N GLY A 877 -20.56 -26.64 -61.44
CA GLY A 877 -19.94 -25.37 -61.11
C GLY A 877 -18.84 -25.50 -60.06
N THR A 878 -18.21 -24.39 -59.72
CA THR A 878 -17.18 -24.28 -58.68
C THR A 878 -17.78 -23.63 -57.44
N PHE A 879 -17.62 -24.27 -56.29
CA PHE A 879 -18.12 -23.82 -54.99
C PHE A 879 -16.97 -23.69 -54.01
N VAL A 880 -17.06 -22.75 -53.06
CA VAL A 880 -16.09 -22.56 -51.98
C VAL A 880 -16.77 -22.77 -50.64
N ILE A 881 -16.10 -23.47 -49.73
CA ILE A 881 -16.49 -23.60 -48.32
C ILE A 881 -15.34 -23.12 -47.43
N TYR A 882 -15.68 -22.65 -46.22
CA TYR A 882 -14.72 -22.12 -45.26
C TYR A 882 -14.70 -22.99 -44.01
N LEU A 883 -13.53 -23.57 -43.69
CA LEU A 883 -13.30 -24.19 -42.40
C LEU A 883 -12.69 -23.15 -41.47
N LYS A 884 -13.34 -22.88 -40.34
CA LYS A 884 -12.90 -21.90 -39.34
C LYS A 884 -12.70 -22.59 -38.00
N GLY A 885 -11.54 -22.42 -37.38
CA GLY A 885 -11.22 -22.99 -36.07
C GLY A 885 -10.60 -21.97 -35.13
N TRP A 886 -10.90 -22.06 -33.83
CA TRP A 886 -10.33 -21.20 -32.80
C TRP A 886 -9.92 -21.97 -31.56
N SER A 887 -8.95 -21.42 -30.83
CA SER A 887 -8.64 -21.82 -29.45
C SER A 887 -9.81 -21.48 -28.52
N THR A 888 -10.11 -22.36 -27.56
CA THR A 888 -11.08 -22.08 -26.49
C THR A 888 -10.42 -21.54 -25.22
N GLY A 889 -9.10 -21.61 -25.11
CA GLY A 889 -8.33 -20.99 -24.03
C GLY A 889 -8.30 -19.46 -24.10
N GLU A 890 -8.40 -18.90 -25.31
CA GLU A 890 -8.38 -17.45 -25.53
C GLU A 890 -9.76 -16.92 -25.97
N PRO A 891 -10.37 -15.95 -25.24
CA PRO A 891 -11.65 -15.36 -25.63
C PRO A 891 -11.59 -14.48 -26.89
N VAL A 892 -10.42 -13.95 -27.24
CA VAL A 892 -10.26 -13.07 -28.40
C VAL A 892 -9.96 -13.89 -29.66
N LEU A 893 -10.89 -13.87 -30.61
CA LEU A 893 -10.71 -14.50 -31.92
C LEU A 893 -9.97 -13.55 -32.87
N SER A 894 -8.70 -13.84 -33.17
CA SER A 894 -7.89 -12.99 -34.04
C SER A 894 -6.97 -13.82 -34.92
N ILE A 895 -6.98 -13.51 -36.22
CA ILE A 895 -6.05 -14.10 -37.19
C ILE A 895 -4.65 -13.53 -36.97
N ASP A 896 -4.54 -12.23 -36.68
CA ASP A 896 -3.25 -11.55 -36.46
C ASP A 896 -2.55 -12.04 -35.19
N GLN A 897 -3.31 -12.49 -34.18
CA GLN A 897 -2.77 -13.08 -32.95
C GLN A 897 -2.65 -14.61 -33.04
N GLY A 898 -3.10 -15.24 -34.13
CA GLY A 898 -3.00 -16.69 -34.35
C GLY A 898 -3.98 -17.54 -33.54
N THR A 899 -4.94 -16.95 -32.82
CA THR A 899 -5.92 -17.65 -31.98
C THR A 899 -7.13 -18.16 -32.76
N PHE A 900 -7.28 -17.70 -34.01
CA PHE A 900 -8.32 -18.08 -34.96
C PHE A 900 -7.73 -18.24 -36.35
N ASP A 901 -8.09 -19.30 -37.05
CA ASP A 901 -7.62 -19.57 -38.41
C ASP A 901 -8.76 -20.00 -39.35
N VAL A 902 -8.61 -19.68 -40.64
CA VAL A 902 -9.61 -19.88 -41.68
C VAL A 902 -8.97 -20.52 -42.90
N LEU A 903 -9.47 -21.69 -43.28
CA LEU A 903 -9.03 -22.45 -44.44
C LEU A 903 -10.10 -22.47 -45.53
N GLU A 904 -9.74 -21.99 -46.73
CA GLU A 904 -10.63 -21.95 -47.91
C GLU A 904 -10.50 -23.23 -48.75
N LEU A 905 -11.63 -23.87 -49.08
CA LEU A 905 -11.65 -25.13 -49.83
C LEU A 905 -12.59 -25.07 -51.04
N TRP A 906 -12.09 -25.48 -52.20
CA TRP A 906 -12.75 -25.38 -53.50
C TRP A 906 -13.25 -26.74 -54.00
N ILE A 907 -14.52 -26.81 -54.40
CA ILE A 907 -15.17 -28.04 -54.85
C ILE A 907 -15.78 -27.80 -56.23
N ASN A 908 -15.25 -28.50 -57.22
CA ASN A 908 -15.72 -28.47 -58.59
C ASN A 908 -16.68 -29.63 -58.84
N VAL A 909 -17.94 -29.32 -59.13
CA VAL A 909 -18.98 -30.32 -59.41
C VAL A 909 -19.17 -30.47 -60.91
N SER A 910 -19.01 -31.69 -61.42
CA SER A 910 -19.14 -32.04 -62.84
C SER A 910 -20.35 -32.96 -63.11
N ILE A 911 -20.82 -32.97 -64.37
CA ILE A 911 -22.00 -33.75 -64.81
C ILE A 911 -21.71 -35.25 -64.69
N LYS A 912 -22.63 -36.00 -64.08
CA LYS A 912 -22.53 -37.45 -63.90
C LYS A 912 -22.49 -38.21 -65.23
N SER A 913 -21.47 -39.05 -65.42
CA SER A 913 -21.17 -39.66 -66.72
C SER A 913 -21.90 -40.99 -66.99
N THR A 914 -22.16 -41.78 -65.96
CA THR A 914 -22.75 -43.14 -66.06
C THR A 914 -24.25 -43.15 -65.74
N GLY A 915 -25.02 -43.94 -66.50
CA GLY A 915 -26.49 -44.06 -66.34
C GLY A 915 -27.28 -42.81 -66.72
N ASN A 916 -26.65 -41.89 -67.46
CA ASN A 916 -27.21 -40.59 -67.80
C ASN A 916 -28.07 -40.65 -69.08
N ILE A 917 -27.70 -41.50 -70.06
CA ILE A 917 -28.56 -41.94 -71.18
C ILE A 917 -28.67 -43.45 -71.06
N VAL A 918 -29.87 -43.99 -71.15
CA VAL A 918 -30.12 -45.44 -71.04
C VAL A 918 -31.03 -45.90 -72.17
N PHE A 919 -30.60 -46.92 -72.90
CA PHE A 919 -31.36 -47.65 -73.91
C PHE A 919 -31.92 -48.93 -73.31
N GLN A 920 -33.23 -49.15 -73.44
CA GLN A 920 -33.90 -50.40 -73.05
C GLN A 920 -34.63 -50.97 -74.27
N LEU A 921 -34.46 -52.26 -74.52
CA LEU A 921 -35.03 -52.94 -75.69
C LEU A 921 -35.65 -54.29 -75.32
N GLY A 922 -36.54 -54.78 -76.20
CA GLY A 922 -37.01 -56.17 -76.22
C GLY A 922 -36.04 -57.10 -76.97
N ASP A 923 -36.54 -57.87 -77.94
CA ASP A 923 -35.72 -58.81 -78.71
C ASP A 923 -34.81 -58.09 -79.71
N THR A 924 -33.49 -58.33 -79.63
CA THR A 924 -32.48 -57.71 -80.51
C THR A 924 -32.25 -58.50 -81.81
N THR A 925 -33.04 -59.56 -82.05
CA THR A 925 -32.93 -60.40 -83.25
C THR A 925 -34.30 -60.72 -83.82
N GLN A 926 -34.54 -60.39 -85.08
CA GLN A 926 -35.77 -60.73 -85.80
C GLN A 926 -35.50 -61.51 -87.09
N TYR A 927 -36.53 -62.21 -87.58
CA TYR A 927 -36.47 -63.03 -88.80
C TYR A 927 -37.44 -62.47 -89.84
N VAL A 928 -36.97 -62.30 -91.07
CA VAL A 928 -37.74 -61.74 -92.19
C VAL A 928 -37.64 -62.63 -93.43
N LEU A 929 -38.65 -62.57 -94.28
CA LEU A 929 -38.58 -63.14 -95.64
C LEU A 929 -37.82 -62.17 -96.57
N PRO A 930 -37.30 -62.64 -97.73
CA PRO A 930 -36.73 -61.76 -98.73
C PRO A 930 -37.71 -60.63 -99.11
N GLY A 931 -37.27 -59.37 -98.98
CA GLY A 931 -38.09 -58.18 -99.23
C GLY A 931 -38.96 -57.66 -98.07
N GLU A 932 -39.04 -58.35 -96.93
CA GLU A 932 -39.77 -57.88 -95.75
C GLU A 932 -38.91 -57.01 -94.82
N CYS A 933 -39.57 -56.29 -93.90
CA CYS A 933 -38.93 -55.43 -92.90
C CYS A 933 -39.30 -55.86 -91.48
N SER A 934 -38.38 -55.66 -90.54
CA SER A 934 -38.54 -55.83 -89.10
C SER A 934 -38.37 -54.50 -88.37
N GLU A 935 -39.15 -54.27 -87.33
CA GLU A 935 -39.12 -53.06 -86.51
C GLU A 935 -38.59 -53.36 -85.11
N PHE A 936 -37.68 -52.52 -84.60
CA PHE A 936 -37.08 -52.63 -83.27
C PHE A 936 -37.36 -51.38 -82.43
N ASP A 937 -38.22 -51.50 -81.42
CA ASP A 937 -38.51 -50.40 -80.50
C ASP A 937 -37.41 -50.24 -79.44
N ILE A 938 -36.82 -49.05 -79.38
CA ILE A 938 -35.76 -48.67 -78.43
C ILE A 938 -36.32 -47.63 -77.47
N LEU A 939 -36.48 -47.98 -76.19
CA LEU A 939 -36.85 -47.04 -75.14
C LEU A 939 -35.62 -46.27 -74.67
N VAL A 940 -35.59 -44.97 -74.94
CA VAL A 940 -34.48 -44.07 -74.59
C VAL A 940 -34.88 -43.18 -73.42
N THR A 941 -34.16 -43.28 -72.31
CA THR A 941 -34.37 -42.45 -71.11
C THR A 941 -33.16 -41.54 -70.86
N LYS A 942 -33.41 -40.28 -70.53
CA LYS A 942 -32.40 -39.30 -70.10
C LYS A 942 -32.52 -39.06 -68.60
N HIS A 943 -31.44 -39.21 -67.83
CA HIS A 943 -31.41 -39.03 -66.38
C HIS A 943 -30.61 -37.78 -65.96
N PHE A 944 -30.80 -37.34 -64.70
CA PHE A 944 -30.12 -36.23 -64.00
C PHE A 944 -30.46 -34.80 -64.47
N THR A 945 -30.15 -34.43 -65.71
CA THR A 945 -30.36 -33.07 -66.25
C THR A 945 -30.92 -33.11 -67.67
N PRO A 946 -31.80 -32.18 -68.10
CA PRO A 946 -32.22 -32.08 -69.49
C PRO A 946 -31.06 -31.83 -70.45
N GLY A 947 -31.18 -32.22 -71.72
CA GLY A 947 -30.12 -31.99 -72.70
C GLY A 947 -30.40 -32.53 -74.10
N HIS A 948 -29.55 -32.17 -75.07
CA HIS A 948 -29.71 -32.57 -76.46
C HIS A 948 -29.01 -33.91 -76.75
N LEU A 949 -29.74 -34.88 -77.29
CA LEU A 949 -29.23 -36.17 -77.72
C LEU A 949 -29.08 -36.22 -79.25
N ILE A 950 -27.97 -36.80 -79.72
CA ILE A 950 -27.67 -37.00 -81.14
C ILE A 950 -27.62 -38.50 -81.43
N PHE A 951 -28.47 -38.96 -82.36
CA PHE A 951 -28.55 -40.36 -82.77
C PHE A 951 -27.69 -40.63 -84.01
N THR A 952 -27.09 -41.81 -84.06
CA THR A 952 -26.27 -42.27 -85.17
C THR A 952 -26.43 -43.76 -85.34
N THR A 953 -26.23 -44.26 -86.57
CA THR A 953 -26.20 -45.69 -86.90
C THR A 953 -24.81 -46.12 -87.38
N PRO A 954 -23.80 -46.23 -86.50
CA PRO A 954 -22.44 -46.57 -86.91
C PRO A 954 -22.39 -47.97 -87.55
N GLY A 955 -21.88 -48.05 -88.78
CA GLY A 955 -21.74 -49.31 -89.52
C GLY A 955 -23.03 -49.83 -90.17
N GLY A 956 -24.06 -48.98 -90.32
CA GLY A 956 -25.28 -49.33 -91.05
C GLY A 956 -25.09 -49.46 -92.57
N PRO A 957 -26.10 -50.01 -93.28
CA PRO A 957 -26.11 -50.13 -94.75
C PRO A 957 -25.90 -48.78 -95.45
N GLU A 958 -25.41 -48.82 -96.70
CA GLU A 958 -25.25 -47.61 -97.51
C GLU A 958 -26.59 -46.90 -97.75
N GLU A 959 -26.62 -45.58 -97.57
CA GLU A 959 -27.80 -44.76 -97.86
C GLU A 959 -28.14 -44.80 -99.36
N ARG A 960 -29.43 -44.97 -99.67
CA ARG A 960 -29.93 -45.00 -101.04
C ARG A 960 -29.65 -43.68 -101.77
N PRO A 961 -28.97 -43.70 -102.93
CA PRO A 961 -28.86 -42.52 -103.79
C PRO A 961 -30.25 -42.08 -104.26
N PRO A 962 -30.60 -40.78 -104.20
CA PRO A 962 -31.96 -40.29 -104.47
C PRO A 962 -32.43 -40.54 -105.92
N GLU A 963 -31.49 -40.78 -106.85
CA GLU A 963 -31.74 -41.03 -108.27
C GLU A 963 -32.24 -42.46 -108.57
N ILE A 964 -32.07 -43.41 -107.63
CA ILE A 964 -32.48 -44.81 -107.79
C ILE A 964 -33.78 -45.03 -107.02
N SER A 965 -34.78 -45.64 -107.67
CA SER A 965 -36.05 -45.97 -107.02
C SER A 965 -35.85 -46.97 -105.87
N GLU A 966 -36.63 -46.84 -104.81
CA GLU A 966 -36.53 -47.70 -103.64
C GLU A 966 -36.67 -49.19 -103.98
N GLN A 967 -37.58 -49.54 -104.89
CA GLN A 967 -37.76 -50.93 -105.36
C GLN A 967 -36.53 -51.47 -106.09
N THR A 968 -35.77 -50.63 -106.80
CA THR A 968 -34.54 -51.04 -107.48
C THR A 968 -33.38 -51.16 -106.51
N TRP A 969 -33.26 -50.24 -105.55
CA TRP A 969 -32.19 -50.27 -104.55
C TRP A 969 -32.31 -51.47 -103.60
N ARG A 970 -33.54 -51.73 -103.12
CA ARG A 970 -33.89 -52.85 -102.26
C ARG A 970 -33.82 -54.21 -102.94
N PHE A 971 -33.48 -54.29 -104.23
CA PHE A 971 -33.27 -55.59 -104.86
C PHE A 971 -32.02 -56.29 -104.28
N ASP A 972 -30.94 -55.54 -104.09
CA ASP A 972 -29.63 -56.08 -103.65
C ASP A 972 -29.12 -55.49 -102.30
N HIS A 973 -29.76 -54.46 -101.72
CA HIS A 973 -29.26 -53.77 -100.53
C HIS A 973 -30.22 -53.81 -99.33
N TRP A 974 -29.66 -53.93 -98.13
CA TRP A 974 -30.35 -53.71 -96.87
C TRP A 974 -30.60 -52.22 -96.65
N THR A 975 -31.68 -51.87 -95.96
CA THR A 975 -31.94 -50.48 -95.56
C THR A 975 -32.28 -50.41 -94.08
N VAL A 976 -31.82 -49.34 -93.43
CA VAL A 976 -32.19 -48.99 -92.05
C VAL A 976 -32.74 -47.58 -92.01
N ASP A 977 -33.83 -47.39 -91.27
CA ASP A 977 -34.46 -46.09 -91.04
C ASP A 977 -34.77 -45.95 -89.54
N LEU A 978 -34.62 -44.75 -88.98
CA LEU A 978 -34.95 -44.47 -87.58
C LEU A 978 -36.25 -43.66 -87.51
N ASP A 979 -37.30 -44.28 -86.98
CA ASP A 979 -38.56 -43.62 -86.69
C ASP A 979 -38.53 -42.99 -85.28
N PHE A 980 -38.72 -41.67 -85.23
CA PHE A 980 -38.82 -40.85 -84.03
C PHE A 980 -40.24 -40.36 -83.78
N SER A 981 -41.26 -40.94 -84.40
CA SER A 981 -42.67 -40.54 -84.25
C SER A 981 -43.15 -40.47 -82.80
N GLU A 982 -42.63 -41.36 -81.93
CA GLU A 982 -42.89 -41.40 -80.48
C GLU A 982 -41.77 -40.80 -79.61
N ALA A 983 -40.81 -40.09 -80.22
CA ALA A 983 -39.69 -39.44 -79.54
C ALA A 983 -39.72 -37.90 -79.67
N PRO A 984 -39.02 -37.16 -78.77
CA PRO A 984 -38.97 -35.70 -78.81
C PRO A 984 -38.51 -35.16 -80.18
N GLY A 985 -39.34 -34.31 -80.78
CA GLY A 985 -39.09 -33.65 -82.07
C GLY A 985 -39.68 -34.35 -83.30
N GLY A 986 -40.14 -35.61 -83.20
CA GLY A 986 -40.77 -36.35 -84.31
C GLY A 986 -39.86 -36.53 -85.54
N ASN A 987 -40.42 -37.07 -86.63
CA ASN A 987 -39.69 -37.27 -87.91
C ASN A 987 -39.47 -35.99 -88.73
N GLY A 988 -39.82 -34.82 -88.19
CA GLY A 988 -39.59 -33.53 -88.87
C GLY A 988 -38.14 -33.04 -88.78
N ILE A 989 -37.36 -33.59 -87.87
CA ILE A 989 -35.92 -33.31 -87.69
C ILE A 989 -35.13 -34.46 -88.33
N PRO A 990 -34.04 -34.20 -89.08
CA PRO A 990 -33.19 -35.27 -89.63
C PRO A 990 -32.58 -36.15 -88.53
N ASP A 991 -32.43 -37.44 -88.81
CA ASP A 991 -32.05 -38.49 -87.84
C ASP A 991 -30.78 -38.19 -87.04
N SER A 992 -29.79 -37.56 -87.66
CA SER A 992 -28.48 -37.25 -87.06
C SER A 992 -28.37 -35.86 -86.43
N SER A 993 -29.46 -35.09 -86.34
CA SER A 993 -29.45 -33.76 -85.72
C SER A 993 -29.73 -33.81 -84.21
N PRO A 994 -29.20 -32.85 -83.41
CA PRO A 994 -29.47 -32.79 -81.97
C PRO A 994 -30.96 -32.62 -81.66
N ARG A 995 -31.47 -33.43 -80.74
CA ARG A 995 -32.86 -33.45 -80.30
C ARG A 995 -32.94 -33.21 -78.79
N TYR A 996 -33.79 -32.30 -78.35
CA TYR A 996 -33.85 -31.90 -76.94
C TYR A 996 -34.71 -32.84 -76.08
N TRP A 997 -34.10 -33.53 -75.11
CA TRP A 997 -34.80 -34.27 -74.05
C TRP A 997 -35.06 -33.31 -72.88
N SER A 998 -36.26 -32.75 -72.82
CA SER A 998 -36.66 -31.77 -71.80
C SER A 998 -37.07 -32.39 -70.46
N VAL A 999 -37.55 -33.64 -70.48
CA VAL A 999 -38.05 -34.35 -69.30
C VAL A 999 -37.09 -35.48 -68.96
N ILE A 1000 -36.57 -35.47 -67.73
CA ILE A 1000 -35.69 -36.51 -67.21
C ILE A 1000 -36.50 -37.71 -66.67
N ASP A 1001 -35.86 -38.88 -66.59
CA ASP A 1001 -36.39 -40.14 -66.06
C ASP A 1001 -37.63 -40.69 -66.79
N THR A 1002 -37.97 -40.12 -67.96
CA THR A 1002 -39.10 -40.54 -68.79
C THR A 1002 -38.60 -41.24 -70.06
N PRO A 1003 -39.01 -42.50 -70.33
CA PRO A 1003 -38.62 -43.21 -71.54
C PRO A 1003 -39.44 -42.73 -72.75
N PHE A 1004 -38.76 -42.59 -73.90
CA PHE A 1004 -39.38 -42.32 -75.20
C PHE A 1004 -38.98 -43.40 -76.21
N THR A 1005 -39.89 -43.82 -77.10
CA THR A 1005 -39.64 -44.87 -78.08
C THR A 1005 -38.99 -44.31 -79.35
N VAL A 1006 -37.88 -44.91 -79.77
CA VAL A 1006 -37.23 -44.70 -81.08
C VAL A 1006 -37.23 -46.05 -81.80
N THR A 1007 -37.88 -46.16 -82.94
CA THR A 1007 -38.05 -47.44 -83.64
C THR A 1007 -37.06 -47.55 -84.80
N ALA A 1008 -36.24 -48.59 -84.82
CA ALA A 1008 -35.33 -48.86 -85.94
C ALA A 1008 -35.97 -49.86 -86.90
N ILE A 1009 -36.17 -49.47 -88.15
CA ILE A 1009 -36.82 -50.27 -89.18
C ILE A 1009 -35.73 -50.83 -90.11
N MET A 1010 -35.57 -52.16 -90.12
CA MET A 1010 -34.57 -52.86 -90.93
C MET A 1010 -35.26 -53.69 -92.02
N CYS A 1011 -34.90 -53.48 -93.29
CA CYS A 1011 -35.50 -54.19 -94.41
C CYS A 1011 -34.49 -55.06 -95.17
N ALA A 1012 -34.87 -56.31 -95.45
CA ALA A 1012 -34.06 -57.24 -96.25
C ALA A 1012 -34.16 -56.95 -97.76
N PRO A 1013 -33.10 -57.25 -98.54
CA PRO A 1013 -33.15 -57.22 -99.99
C PRO A 1013 -34.16 -58.22 -100.58
N PHE A 1014 -34.71 -57.94 -101.76
CA PHE A 1014 -35.60 -58.87 -102.47
C PHE A 1014 -34.87 -60.15 -102.95
N ASN A 1015 -33.59 -60.05 -103.30
CA ASN A 1015 -32.76 -61.19 -103.73
C ASN A 1015 -31.93 -61.78 -102.58
N ALA A 1016 -32.41 -61.66 -101.33
CA ALA A 1016 -31.66 -62.08 -100.15
C ALA A 1016 -31.53 -63.61 -100.07
N THR A 1017 -30.31 -64.09 -99.82
CA THR A 1017 -30.03 -65.51 -99.55
C THR A 1017 -30.33 -65.86 -98.10
N ALA A 1018 -30.83 -67.07 -97.87
CA ALA A 1018 -31.18 -67.54 -96.53
C ALA A 1018 -29.95 -67.66 -95.61
N GLY A 1019 -30.06 -67.16 -94.38
CA GLY A 1019 -28.97 -67.19 -93.40
C GLY A 1019 -28.87 -65.96 -92.51
N LEU A 1020 -27.67 -65.71 -91.98
CA LEU A 1020 -27.36 -64.52 -91.19
C LEU A 1020 -27.54 -63.27 -92.08
N GLY A 1021 -28.41 -62.37 -91.67
CA GLY A 1021 -28.56 -61.08 -92.35
C GLY A 1021 -27.65 -60.01 -91.74
N ASP A 1022 -28.05 -58.75 -91.85
CA ASP A 1022 -27.21 -57.62 -91.45
C ASP A 1022 -27.40 -57.21 -89.98
N SER A 1023 -26.37 -56.55 -89.42
CA SER A 1023 -26.38 -56.04 -88.05
C SER A 1023 -26.09 -54.54 -88.01
N VAL A 1024 -26.92 -53.75 -87.33
CA VAL A 1024 -26.78 -52.29 -87.24
C VAL A 1024 -26.70 -51.86 -85.77
N THR A 1025 -25.76 -50.96 -85.46
CA THR A 1025 -25.68 -50.35 -84.12
C THR A 1025 -26.46 -49.04 -84.11
N VAL A 1026 -27.39 -48.85 -83.17
CA VAL A 1026 -28.01 -47.54 -82.88
C VAL A 1026 -27.34 -46.95 -81.66
N LYS A 1027 -26.92 -45.68 -81.73
CA LYS A 1027 -26.18 -44.99 -80.67
C LYS A 1027 -26.72 -43.58 -80.44
N ALA A 1028 -26.88 -43.18 -79.18
CA ALA A 1028 -27.11 -41.78 -78.80
C ALA A 1028 -26.01 -41.24 -77.88
N HIS A 1029 -25.71 -39.95 -77.99
CA HIS A 1029 -24.81 -39.25 -77.08
C HIS A 1029 -25.28 -37.82 -76.78
N LEU A 1030 -24.86 -37.29 -75.63
CA LEU A 1030 -25.18 -35.92 -75.20
C LEU A 1030 -24.32 -34.91 -75.96
N GLU A 1031 -24.96 -33.87 -76.51
CA GLU A 1031 -24.30 -32.76 -77.18
C GLU A 1031 -23.33 -32.04 -76.22
N GLY A 1032 -22.11 -31.76 -76.67
CA GLY A 1032 -21.05 -31.13 -75.87
C GLY A 1032 -20.30 -32.08 -74.91
N ALA A 1033 -20.83 -33.28 -74.63
CA ALA A 1033 -20.16 -34.28 -73.80
C ALA A 1033 -20.29 -35.71 -74.38
N PRO A 1034 -19.57 -36.03 -75.48
CA PRO A 1034 -19.70 -37.32 -76.18
C PRO A 1034 -19.35 -38.57 -75.36
N ARG A 1035 -18.71 -38.37 -74.20
CA ARG A 1035 -18.45 -39.41 -73.19
C ARG A 1035 -19.73 -39.93 -72.52
N VAL A 1036 -20.78 -39.10 -72.48
CA VAL A 1036 -22.11 -39.46 -71.99
C VAL A 1036 -22.91 -40.01 -73.16
N ARG A 1037 -23.03 -41.34 -73.24
CA ARG A 1037 -23.58 -42.05 -74.40
C ARG A 1037 -24.14 -43.42 -74.02
N ASP A 1038 -25.02 -43.94 -74.86
CA ASP A 1038 -25.44 -45.34 -74.84
C ASP A 1038 -25.63 -45.88 -76.27
N SER A 1039 -25.57 -47.19 -76.46
CA SER A 1039 -25.70 -47.84 -77.77
C SER A 1039 -26.15 -49.29 -77.70
N VAL A 1040 -26.87 -49.74 -78.73
CA VAL A 1040 -27.37 -51.12 -78.88
C VAL A 1040 -27.09 -51.65 -80.29
N VAL A 1041 -26.91 -52.97 -80.43
CA VAL A 1041 -26.76 -53.67 -81.72
C VAL A 1041 -28.03 -54.45 -82.04
N LEU A 1042 -28.56 -54.29 -83.25
CA LEU A 1042 -29.76 -54.94 -83.78
C LEU A 1042 -29.37 -55.91 -84.90
N LEU A 1043 -29.99 -57.10 -84.97
CA LEU A 1043 -29.67 -58.14 -85.96
C LEU A 1043 -30.95 -58.63 -86.66
N THR A 1044 -30.90 -58.76 -87.98
CA THR A 1044 -32.03 -59.32 -88.76
C THR A 1044 -31.56 -60.53 -89.58
N ASN A 1045 -32.28 -61.65 -89.55
CA ASN A 1045 -31.93 -62.88 -90.29
C ASN A 1045 -32.96 -63.21 -91.38
N VAL A 1046 -32.52 -63.80 -92.49
CA VAL A 1046 -33.38 -64.13 -93.65
C VAL A 1046 -33.78 -65.60 -93.62
N ILE A 1047 -35.09 -65.87 -93.68
CA ILE A 1047 -35.67 -67.22 -93.64
C ILE A 1047 -35.47 -67.96 -94.98
N GLN A 1048 -35.24 -69.29 -94.94
CA GLN A 1048 -35.09 -70.14 -96.13
C GLN A 1048 -36.44 -70.48 -96.78
N GLU A 1049 -36.50 -70.30 -98.10
CA GLU A 1049 -37.60 -70.64 -99.00
C GLU A 1049 -37.15 -71.73 -99.98
N TYR A 1050 -37.85 -72.87 -99.96
CA TYR A 1050 -37.52 -74.09 -100.71
C TYR A 1050 -38.34 -74.17 -102.02
N SER A 1051 -37.71 -74.31 -103.19
CA SER A 1051 -38.41 -74.43 -104.48
C SER A 1051 -37.57 -75.11 -105.58
N LEU A 1052 -38.15 -76.02 -106.36
CA LEU A 1052 -37.41 -76.91 -107.26
C LEU A 1052 -38.17 -77.23 -108.55
N GLU A 1053 -37.46 -77.28 -109.68
CA GLU A 1053 -38.00 -77.64 -110.99
C GLU A 1053 -37.13 -78.72 -111.66
N ALA A 1054 -37.75 -79.77 -112.21
CA ALA A 1054 -37.06 -80.87 -112.87
C ALA A 1054 -37.60 -81.10 -114.29
N SER A 1055 -36.72 -81.26 -115.27
CA SER A 1055 -37.08 -81.45 -116.68
C SER A 1055 -36.29 -82.59 -117.33
N VAL A 1056 -36.93 -83.29 -118.29
CA VAL A 1056 -36.33 -84.36 -119.09
C VAL A 1056 -36.52 -84.10 -120.59
N PRO A 1057 -35.57 -84.47 -121.47
CA PRO A 1057 -35.64 -84.15 -122.90
C PRO A 1057 -36.79 -84.80 -123.66
N GLU A 1058 -37.15 -86.05 -123.33
CA GLU A 1058 -38.26 -86.79 -123.93
C GLU A 1058 -38.99 -87.63 -122.87
N THR A 1059 -40.32 -87.58 -122.88
CA THR A 1059 -41.19 -88.30 -121.91
C THR A 1059 -41.93 -89.50 -122.52
N ILE A 1060 -41.85 -89.70 -123.84
CA ILE A 1060 -42.53 -90.79 -124.57
C ILE A 1060 -41.48 -91.56 -125.36
N LEU A 1061 -41.28 -92.83 -125.03
CA LEU A 1061 -40.21 -93.66 -125.58
C LEU A 1061 -40.77 -94.92 -126.25
N ALA A 1062 -40.37 -95.19 -127.50
CA ALA A 1062 -40.68 -96.43 -128.21
C ALA A 1062 -39.50 -97.40 -128.09
N LEU A 1063 -39.54 -98.27 -127.08
CA LEU A 1063 -38.47 -99.23 -126.78
C LEU A 1063 -38.90 -100.65 -127.15
N HIS A 1064 -37.99 -101.44 -127.71
CA HIS A 1064 -38.23 -102.88 -127.92
C HIS A 1064 -38.04 -103.65 -126.61
N PRO A 1065 -38.82 -104.72 -126.34
CA PRO A 1065 -38.68 -105.51 -125.12
C PRO A 1065 -37.23 -105.99 -124.92
N GLY A 1066 -36.62 -105.60 -123.78
CA GLY A 1066 -35.22 -105.90 -123.43
C GLY A 1066 -34.19 -104.83 -123.81
N GLN A 1067 -34.59 -103.72 -124.44
CA GLN A 1067 -33.70 -102.59 -124.77
C GLN A 1067 -33.51 -101.66 -123.56
N SER A 1068 -32.26 -101.38 -123.17
CA SER A 1068 -31.93 -100.39 -122.14
C SER A 1068 -31.95 -98.96 -122.71
N TYR A 1069 -32.54 -97.99 -121.98
CA TYR A 1069 -32.54 -96.56 -122.31
C TYR A 1069 -32.06 -95.73 -121.12
N GLN A 1070 -31.22 -94.73 -121.38
CA GLN A 1070 -30.74 -93.79 -120.37
C GLN A 1070 -31.56 -92.49 -120.50
N LEU A 1071 -32.20 -92.06 -119.41
CA LEU A 1071 -32.96 -90.80 -119.33
C LEU A 1071 -32.15 -89.77 -118.53
N ASP A 1072 -31.60 -88.80 -119.22
CA ASP A 1072 -30.90 -87.69 -118.57
C ASP A 1072 -31.94 -86.69 -118.02
N THR A 1073 -31.85 -86.35 -116.73
CA THR A 1073 -32.77 -85.41 -116.04
C THR A 1073 -31.98 -84.20 -115.53
N THR A 1074 -32.46 -82.99 -115.82
CA THR A 1074 -31.90 -81.75 -115.28
C THR A 1074 -32.77 -81.28 -114.12
N VAL A 1075 -32.16 -80.95 -112.99
CA VAL A 1075 -32.83 -80.45 -111.79
C VAL A 1075 -32.26 -79.07 -111.45
N GLU A 1076 -33.13 -78.07 -111.35
CA GLU A 1076 -32.78 -76.67 -111.03
C GLU A 1076 -33.44 -76.25 -109.72
N ASN A 1077 -32.65 -75.66 -108.80
CA ASN A 1077 -33.13 -75.11 -107.53
C ASN A 1077 -33.43 -73.62 -107.72
N ILE A 1078 -34.69 -73.23 -107.53
CA ILE A 1078 -35.18 -71.85 -107.65
C ILE A 1078 -35.55 -71.24 -106.28
N GLY A 1079 -35.23 -71.91 -105.17
CA GLY A 1079 -35.32 -71.36 -103.81
C GLY A 1079 -34.17 -70.39 -103.47
N ASN A 1080 -34.27 -69.70 -102.33
CA ASN A 1080 -33.29 -68.69 -101.89
C ASN A 1080 -32.10 -69.27 -101.08
N GLY A 1081 -31.90 -70.59 -101.11
CA GLY A 1081 -30.87 -71.31 -100.35
C GLY A 1081 -30.50 -72.67 -100.94
N ALA A 1082 -29.42 -73.27 -100.42
CA ALA A 1082 -28.96 -74.59 -100.88
C ALA A 1082 -29.84 -75.72 -100.34
N ASP A 1083 -30.34 -76.58 -101.25
CA ASP A 1083 -31.28 -77.66 -100.93
C ASP A 1083 -30.69 -79.06 -101.16
N ARG A 1084 -31.29 -80.05 -100.50
CA ARG A 1084 -30.96 -81.48 -100.64
C ARG A 1084 -32.20 -82.24 -101.06
N TYR A 1085 -32.15 -82.92 -102.20
CA TYR A 1085 -33.30 -83.61 -102.80
C TYR A 1085 -32.95 -85.06 -103.20
N ASP A 1086 -33.96 -85.94 -103.18
CA ASP A 1086 -33.92 -87.35 -103.64
C ASP A 1086 -34.77 -87.50 -104.90
N ILE A 1087 -34.26 -88.21 -105.92
CA ILE A 1087 -34.95 -88.40 -107.21
C ILE A 1087 -35.36 -89.88 -107.35
N ALA A 1088 -36.65 -90.14 -107.61
CA ALA A 1088 -37.19 -91.47 -107.89
C ALA A 1088 -38.14 -91.44 -109.10
N VAL A 1089 -38.16 -92.51 -109.90
CA VAL A 1089 -39.10 -92.65 -111.03
C VAL A 1089 -40.48 -93.01 -110.49
N GLY A 1090 -41.44 -92.08 -110.61
CA GLY A 1090 -42.78 -92.21 -110.01
C GLY A 1090 -43.69 -93.25 -110.68
N SER A 1091 -43.65 -93.38 -112.01
CA SER A 1091 -44.40 -94.40 -112.76
C SER A 1091 -43.88 -94.49 -114.20
N ILE A 1092 -43.88 -95.70 -114.77
CA ILE A 1092 -43.72 -95.93 -116.21
C ILE A 1092 -45.03 -96.55 -116.69
N THR A 1093 -45.60 -96.09 -117.79
CA THR A 1093 -46.86 -96.62 -118.34
C THR A 1093 -46.70 -96.90 -119.82
N ASP A 1094 -47.18 -98.06 -120.27
CA ASP A 1094 -47.22 -98.38 -121.69
C ASP A 1094 -48.36 -97.64 -122.43
N SER A 1095 -48.39 -97.76 -123.75
CA SER A 1095 -49.39 -97.10 -124.61
C SER A 1095 -50.83 -97.63 -124.45
N PHE A 1096 -51.05 -98.69 -123.67
CA PHE A 1096 -52.36 -99.24 -123.32
C PHE A 1096 -52.73 -99.00 -121.85
N GLY A 1097 -51.92 -98.24 -121.10
CA GLY A 1097 -52.18 -97.83 -119.72
C GLY A 1097 -51.85 -98.88 -118.67
N GLY A 1098 -51.04 -99.89 -118.99
CA GLY A 1098 -50.44 -100.80 -118.00
C GLY A 1098 -49.17 -100.21 -117.40
N SER A 1099 -49.03 -100.27 -116.07
CA SER A 1099 -47.81 -99.86 -115.34
C SER A 1099 -46.71 -100.92 -115.37
#